data_AF-A0A9E3DKB4-F1
#
_entry.id   AF-A0A9E3DKB4-F1
#
_cell.length_a   1.000
_cell.length_b   1.000
_cell.length_c   1.000
_cell.angle_alpha   90.00
_cell.angle_beta   90.00
_cell.angle_gamma   90.00
#
_symmetry.space_group_name_H-M   'P 1'
#
loop_
_entity.id
_entity.type
_entity.pdbx_description
1 polymer ?
#
loop_
_entity_poly.entity_id
_entity_poly.type
_entity_poly.pdbx_seq_one_letter_code
_entity_poly.pdbx_strand_id
1 'polypeptide(L)'
;MQETIVRLKAKYWPDHLLGEILSKRWTETAIPVIVLIIVAIALGQAIDNFFSPAALADTARQAGEIGFVVLGMALVVIVGGIDLSVGSMFALCDFCALYLLDVLDWPVPAVIAATLVCGGLLGAVNGLLIGYLHLRAFITTLITLIIYRSTYDLLLFTNSTKIAAAFPDFPSWNFIGGGDVLGVPSVAILYLAVAIFGHIFLTRLRPGWHVTAIGGSRRSAYNSGIPVRRTIALCYVACGVLTAIGALFFAARLGTVGGDVGVGLEVTVLTATVLGGITLGGGKGSVAKAAAGTLIVLLVTNGLTTLSVRGGFNRMVLAAILLIAAVIDIRWLKNRTRIISKVYVAPTYHRLPPPPPTEVGGGGPFEQNDKLREVALIGLGRIEAPEDVILDRHDNLYAGSRHGDIIRFFPPDYEKMEVYAHIGGQPLGMAFDRQDNLYVCIGGMGLYRITADRKIEKATDETNRSIYSVNDDSRLRLADDLDIADDGRIFFSEATVRYEMHEWPVDGLEARGNGRIVCYDPKTDTTRTVLRGLKFPNGICIASDRQSILFAETFGCSIKRYWFGGPRQGAVEVVMDNLPGFPDNINLASDGNYWLAIVGMRSPALDLAWRMPGFRRRMGKRLPVDEWLFPNINTGCVVKFNENGEVLESYWDLNSINHPMITSMREHRGYLYLGGIANNRIGKYKLANADPDFVQYDKRWGKPA
;
A
#
# COMPACT_ATOMS: atom_id res chain seq x y z
N MET A 1 -25.48 -16.49 21.75
CA MET A 1 -25.69 -16.47 20.28
C MET A 1 -24.89 -15.37 19.58
N GLN A 2 -24.88 -14.13 20.08
CA GLN A 2 -24.19 -12.99 19.45
C GLN A 2 -22.65 -13.13 19.42
N GLU A 3 -22.03 -13.61 20.50
CA GLU A 3 -20.57 -13.76 20.60
C GLU A 3 -20.02 -14.87 19.67
N THR A 4 -20.73 -16.00 19.55
CA THR A 4 -20.37 -17.10 18.65
C THR A 4 -20.35 -16.63 17.19
N ILE A 5 -21.35 -15.85 16.76
CA ILE A 5 -21.42 -15.29 15.42
C ILE A 5 -20.27 -14.31 15.17
N VAL A 6 -19.94 -13.44 16.14
CA VAL A 6 -18.81 -12.52 16.04
C VAL A 6 -17.48 -13.27 15.92
N ARG A 7 -17.29 -14.34 16.71
CA ARG A 7 -16.10 -15.20 16.66
C ARG A 7 -15.97 -15.91 15.32
N LEU A 8 -17.04 -16.50 14.81
CA LEU A 8 -17.06 -17.19 13.52
C LEU A 8 -16.76 -16.22 12.37
N LYS A 9 -17.39 -15.04 12.38
CA LYS A 9 -17.12 -13.98 11.39
C LYS A 9 -15.66 -13.52 11.45
N ALA A 10 -15.11 -13.27 12.63
CA ALA A 10 -13.72 -12.82 12.77
C ALA A 10 -12.70 -13.87 12.30
N LYS A 11 -13.01 -15.17 12.51
CA LYS A 11 -12.14 -16.29 12.11
C LYS A 11 -12.18 -16.56 10.60
N TYR A 12 -13.37 -16.62 10.00
CA TYR A 12 -13.52 -17.08 8.62
C TYR A 12 -13.63 -15.96 7.58
N TRP A 13 -14.00 -14.75 7.99
CA TRP A 13 -14.15 -13.64 7.04
C TRP A 13 -12.84 -12.85 6.91
N PRO A 14 -12.23 -12.80 5.73
CA PRO A 14 -10.93 -12.15 5.54
C PRO A 14 -11.10 -10.63 5.30
N ASP A 15 -11.68 -9.92 6.27
CA ASP A 15 -11.93 -8.47 6.18
C ASP A 15 -10.66 -7.66 5.82
N HIS A 16 -9.48 -8.15 6.23
CA HIS A 16 -8.17 -7.56 5.93
C HIS A 16 -7.80 -7.67 4.44
N LEU A 17 -8.08 -8.79 3.76
CA LEU A 17 -7.72 -8.99 2.35
C LEU A 17 -8.37 -7.95 1.44
N LEU A 18 -9.62 -7.57 1.72
CA LEU A 18 -10.29 -6.52 0.96
C LEU A 18 -9.55 -5.19 1.08
N GLY A 19 -9.07 -4.84 2.29
CA GLY A 19 -8.27 -3.64 2.52
C GLY A 19 -6.94 -3.69 1.80
N GLU A 20 -6.27 -4.84 1.83
CA GLU A 20 -5.00 -5.07 1.14
C GLU A 20 -5.17 -4.98 -0.38
N ILE A 21 -6.19 -5.61 -0.96
CA ILE A 21 -6.48 -5.55 -2.40
C ILE A 21 -6.84 -4.13 -2.83
N LEU A 22 -7.73 -3.45 -2.11
CA LEU A 22 -8.13 -2.08 -2.44
C LEU A 22 -7.00 -1.06 -2.26
N SER A 23 -5.98 -1.38 -1.46
CA SER A 23 -4.79 -0.54 -1.32
C SER A 23 -3.87 -0.58 -2.55
N LYS A 24 -3.97 -1.61 -3.40
CA LYS A 24 -3.10 -1.78 -4.56
C LYS A 24 -3.46 -0.78 -5.68
N ARG A 25 -2.44 -0.37 -6.43
CA ARG A 25 -2.60 0.57 -7.55
C ARG A 25 -3.31 -0.05 -8.76
N TRP A 26 -3.14 -1.35 -9.00
CA TRP A 26 -3.74 -2.05 -10.13
C TRP A 26 -5.26 -2.15 -10.03
N THR A 27 -5.80 -2.13 -8.81
CA THR A 27 -7.24 -2.23 -8.51
C THR A 27 -8.03 -1.10 -9.18
N GLU A 28 -7.41 0.08 -9.34
CA GLU A 28 -8.02 1.23 -10.04
C GLU A 28 -8.22 0.99 -11.54
N THR A 29 -7.47 0.07 -12.16
CA THR A 29 -7.64 -0.32 -13.57
C THR A 29 -8.51 -1.56 -13.70
N ALA A 30 -8.49 -2.45 -12.70
CA ALA A 30 -9.31 -3.66 -12.69
C ALA A 30 -10.82 -3.36 -12.66
N ILE A 31 -11.26 -2.32 -11.95
CA ILE A 31 -12.69 -2.00 -11.82
C ILE A 31 -13.36 -1.75 -13.19
N PRO A 32 -12.89 -0.82 -14.04
CA PRO A 32 -13.46 -0.63 -15.38
C PRO A 32 -13.44 -1.90 -16.25
N VAL A 33 -12.37 -2.70 -16.16
CA VAL A 33 -12.26 -3.95 -16.94
C VAL A 33 -13.29 -4.99 -16.47
N ILE A 34 -13.52 -5.12 -15.16
CA ILE A 34 -14.56 -5.99 -14.62
C ILE A 34 -15.93 -5.52 -15.08
N VAL A 35 -16.21 -4.22 -15.06
CA VAL A 35 -17.47 -3.65 -15.58
C VAL A 35 -17.63 -3.98 -17.07
N LEU A 36 -16.57 -3.84 -17.87
CA LEU A 36 -16.59 -4.21 -19.29
C LEU A 36 -16.93 -5.68 -19.49
N ILE A 37 -16.32 -6.58 -18.73
CA ILE A 37 -16.61 -8.03 -18.80
C ILE A 37 -18.07 -8.31 -18.44
N ILE A 38 -18.58 -7.70 -17.37
CA ILE A 38 -19.99 -7.87 -16.96
C ILE A 38 -20.94 -7.38 -18.05
N VAL A 39 -20.69 -6.20 -18.63
CA VAL A 39 -21.51 -5.64 -19.72
C VAL A 39 -21.45 -6.55 -20.95
N ALA A 40 -20.27 -7.02 -21.34
CA ALA A 40 -20.11 -7.91 -22.48
C ALA A 40 -20.85 -9.24 -22.30
N ILE A 41 -20.79 -9.85 -21.10
CA ILE A 41 -21.52 -11.08 -20.79
C ILE A 41 -23.04 -10.83 -20.81
N ALA A 42 -23.51 -9.74 -20.18
CA ALA A 42 -24.93 -9.43 -20.13
C ALA A 42 -25.53 -9.20 -21.53
N LEU A 43 -24.84 -8.43 -22.38
CA LEU A 43 -25.28 -8.18 -23.76
C LEU A 43 -25.13 -9.42 -24.64
N GLY A 44 -24.08 -10.21 -24.44
CA GLY A 44 -23.90 -11.48 -25.14
C GLY A 44 -24.97 -12.52 -24.85
N GLN A 45 -25.67 -12.42 -23.72
CA GLN A 45 -26.85 -13.22 -23.40
C GLN A 45 -28.16 -12.64 -23.95
N ALA A 46 -28.21 -11.33 -24.17
CA ALA A 46 -29.42 -10.63 -24.60
C ALA A 46 -29.54 -10.47 -26.13
N ILE A 47 -28.42 -10.56 -26.85
CA ILE A 47 -28.34 -10.28 -28.29
C ILE A 47 -27.77 -11.50 -29.01
N ASP A 48 -28.53 -12.03 -29.97
CA ASP A 48 -28.07 -13.12 -30.82
C ASP A 48 -26.87 -12.69 -31.69
N ASN A 49 -25.91 -13.60 -31.91
CA ASN A 49 -24.70 -13.35 -32.70
C ASN A 49 -23.82 -12.18 -32.22
N PHE A 50 -23.97 -11.75 -30.96
CA PHE A 50 -23.20 -10.65 -30.38
C PHE A 50 -21.67 -10.84 -30.48
N PHE A 51 -21.19 -12.08 -30.30
CA PHE A 51 -19.77 -12.43 -30.42
C PHE A 51 -19.38 -12.97 -31.81
N SER A 52 -20.22 -12.75 -32.84
CA SER A 52 -19.86 -13.14 -34.21
C SER A 52 -18.64 -12.33 -34.72
N PRO A 53 -17.80 -12.90 -35.59
CA PRO A 53 -16.64 -12.18 -36.13
C PRO A 53 -17.00 -10.85 -36.80
N ALA A 54 -18.14 -10.80 -37.49
CA ALA A 54 -18.64 -9.57 -38.12
C ALA A 54 -19.02 -8.50 -37.08
N ALA A 55 -19.80 -8.88 -36.04
CA ALA A 55 -20.17 -7.95 -34.97
C ALA A 55 -18.94 -7.43 -34.20
N LEU A 56 -17.94 -8.30 -33.98
CA LEU A 56 -16.68 -7.91 -33.36
C LEU A 56 -15.86 -6.97 -34.24
N ALA A 57 -15.80 -7.21 -35.56
CA ALA A 57 -15.13 -6.34 -36.51
C ALA A 57 -15.81 -4.96 -36.58
N ASP A 58 -17.14 -4.91 -36.64
CA ASP A 58 -17.88 -3.63 -36.65
C ASP A 58 -17.70 -2.86 -35.34
N THR A 59 -17.75 -3.57 -34.21
CA THR A 59 -17.47 -2.97 -32.90
C THR A 59 -16.03 -2.45 -32.83
N ALA A 60 -15.04 -3.21 -33.31
CA ALA A 60 -13.65 -2.76 -33.35
C ALA A 60 -13.46 -1.54 -34.26
N ARG A 61 -14.18 -1.47 -35.39
CA ARG A 61 -14.16 -0.34 -36.32
C ARG A 61 -14.65 0.94 -35.65
N GLN A 62 -15.85 0.88 -35.07
CA GLN A 62 -16.45 2.01 -34.34
C GLN A 62 -15.65 2.38 -33.08
N ALA A 63 -15.08 1.39 -32.39
CA ALA A 63 -14.21 1.62 -31.24
C ALA A 63 -12.92 2.34 -31.64
N GLY A 64 -12.39 2.09 -32.84
CA GLY A 64 -11.26 2.85 -33.38
C GLY A 64 -11.63 4.31 -33.63
N GLU A 65 -12.74 4.57 -34.33
CA GLU A 65 -13.23 5.92 -34.66
C GLU A 65 -13.44 6.78 -33.41
N ILE A 66 -14.25 6.29 -32.46
CA ILE A 66 -14.54 7.01 -31.21
C ILE A 66 -13.34 6.97 -30.27
N GLY A 67 -12.57 5.88 -30.28
CA GLY A 67 -11.42 5.67 -29.41
C GLY A 67 -10.35 6.73 -29.57
N PHE A 68 -10.07 7.20 -30.80
CA PHE A 68 -9.15 8.32 -30.99
C PHE A 68 -9.61 9.57 -30.24
N VAL A 69 -10.89 9.92 -30.35
CA VAL A 69 -11.49 11.07 -29.67
C VAL A 69 -11.40 10.89 -28.15
N VAL A 70 -11.66 9.68 -27.63
CA VAL A 70 -11.54 9.34 -26.20
C VAL A 70 -10.09 9.41 -25.72
N LEU A 71 -9.11 8.99 -26.52
CA LEU A 71 -7.69 9.16 -26.18
C LEU A 71 -7.30 10.65 -26.13
N GLY A 72 -7.82 11.46 -27.04
CA GLY A 72 -7.63 12.92 -27.02
C GLY A 72 -8.21 13.55 -25.76
N MET A 73 -9.48 13.25 -25.46
CA MET A 73 -10.15 13.68 -24.24
C MET A 73 -9.42 13.19 -23.00
N ALA A 74 -8.92 11.96 -22.98
CA ALA A 74 -8.17 11.41 -21.86
C ALA A 74 -6.93 12.25 -21.54
N LEU A 75 -6.16 12.70 -22.55
CA LEU A 75 -5.01 13.59 -22.32
C LEU A 75 -5.42 14.92 -21.70
N VAL A 76 -6.52 15.51 -22.17
CA VAL A 76 -7.08 16.77 -21.65
C VAL A 76 -7.58 16.60 -20.21
N VAL A 77 -8.28 15.52 -19.90
CA VAL A 77 -8.78 15.23 -18.55
C VAL A 77 -7.62 14.94 -17.60
N ILE A 78 -6.62 14.16 -18.03
CA ILE A 78 -5.45 13.87 -17.19
C ILE A 78 -4.67 15.15 -16.85
N VAL A 79 -4.53 16.11 -17.76
CA VAL A 79 -3.87 17.41 -17.45
C VAL A 79 -4.75 18.34 -16.57
N GLY A 80 -5.99 17.93 -16.27
CA GLY A 80 -6.94 18.67 -15.45
C GLY A 80 -7.77 19.70 -16.22
N GLY A 81 -8.04 19.44 -17.51
CA GLY A 81 -8.96 20.18 -18.36
C GLY A 81 -10.18 19.35 -18.76
N ILE A 82 -11.08 19.95 -19.54
CA ILE A 82 -12.20 19.28 -20.23
C ILE A 82 -12.29 19.93 -21.61
N ASP A 83 -12.59 19.15 -22.66
CA ASP A 83 -12.86 19.69 -24.00
C ASP A 83 -14.25 19.29 -24.50
N LEU A 84 -15.25 20.12 -24.24
CA LEU A 84 -16.61 19.89 -24.74
C LEU A 84 -16.73 20.06 -26.26
N SER A 85 -15.78 20.75 -26.92
CA SER A 85 -15.89 21.07 -28.34
C SER A 85 -15.57 19.89 -29.27
N VAL A 86 -15.12 18.75 -28.74
CA VAL A 86 -14.71 17.57 -29.52
C VAL A 86 -15.78 17.08 -30.52
N GLY A 87 -17.07 17.18 -30.19
CA GLY A 87 -18.15 16.80 -31.12
C GLY A 87 -18.25 17.73 -32.32
N SER A 88 -18.19 19.04 -32.10
CA SER A 88 -18.18 20.04 -33.16
C SER A 88 -16.88 20.04 -33.98
N MET A 89 -15.73 19.76 -33.34
CA MET A 89 -14.45 19.59 -34.03
C MET A 89 -14.47 18.38 -34.95
N PHE A 90 -15.07 17.27 -34.48
CA PHE A 90 -15.26 16.06 -35.27
C PHE A 90 -16.07 16.36 -36.54
N ALA A 91 -17.21 17.06 -36.40
CA ALA A 91 -18.05 17.44 -37.54
C ALA A 91 -17.33 18.35 -38.55
N LEU A 92 -16.54 19.33 -38.08
CA LEU A 92 -15.74 20.17 -38.95
C LEU A 92 -14.62 19.40 -39.66
N CYS A 93 -13.99 18.43 -39.00
CA CYS A 93 -12.95 17.60 -39.60
C CYS A 93 -13.52 16.62 -40.64
N ASP A 94 -14.70 16.05 -40.36
CA ASP A 94 -15.47 15.23 -41.29
C ASP A 94 -15.86 16.03 -42.55
N PHE A 95 -16.44 17.22 -42.36
CA PHE A 95 -16.74 18.14 -43.47
C PHE A 95 -15.48 18.53 -44.25
N CYS A 96 -14.38 18.85 -43.56
CA CYS A 96 -13.11 19.22 -44.21
C CYS A 96 -12.61 18.09 -45.10
N ALA A 97 -12.63 16.85 -44.61
CA ALA A 97 -12.18 15.69 -45.36
C ALA A 97 -13.01 15.47 -46.63
N LEU A 98 -14.34 15.43 -46.48
CA LEU A 98 -15.26 15.20 -47.60
C LEU A 98 -15.27 16.37 -48.57
N TYR A 99 -15.25 17.62 -48.11
CA TYR A 99 -15.21 18.77 -49.01
C TYR A 99 -13.93 18.80 -49.86
N LEU A 100 -12.76 18.54 -49.27
CA LEU A 100 -11.50 18.51 -50.00
C LEU A 100 -11.45 17.35 -51.01
N LEU A 101 -11.98 16.18 -50.65
CA LEU A 101 -11.99 15.00 -51.51
C LEU A 101 -13.03 15.09 -52.63
N ASP A 102 -14.27 15.43 -52.26
CA ASP A 102 -15.46 15.26 -53.10
C ASP A 102 -15.80 16.50 -53.93
N VAL A 103 -15.38 17.69 -53.48
CA VAL A 103 -15.70 18.97 -54.14
C VAL A 103 -14.47 19.60 -54.78
N LEU A 104 -13.30 19.48 -54.14
CA LEU A 104 -12.05 20.05 -54.66
C LEU A 104 -11.15 19.01 -55.35
N ASP A 105 -11.53 17.73 -55.35
CA ASP A 105 -10.79 16.63 -55.99
C ASP A 105 -9.33 16.52 -55.52
N TRP A 106 -9.05 16.82 -54.25
CA TRP A 106 -7.68 16.72 -53.72
C TRP A 106 -7.24 15.26 -53.59
N PRO A 107 -5.94 14.96 -53.81
CA PRO A 107 -5.42 13.62 -53.62
C PRO A 107 -5.48 13.22 -52.14
N VAL A 108 -5.79 11.94 -51.88
CA VAL A 108 -6.02 11.39 -50.53
C VAL A 108 -4.95 11.78 -49.49
N PRO A 109 -3.63 11.73 -49.78
CA PRO A 109 -2.62 12.16 -48.80
C PRO A 109 -2.73 13.65 -48.40
N ALA A 110 -3.11 14.52 -49.34
CA ALA A 110 -3.32 15.94 -49.08
C ALA A 110 -4.57 16.17 -48.22
N VAL A 111 -5.65 15.41 -48.47
CA VAL A 111 -6.87 15.43 -47.65
C VAL A 111 -6.55 15.04 -46.21
N ILE A 112 -5.83 13.92 -46.01
CA ILE A 112 -5.42 13.47 -44.67
C ILE A 112 -4.62 14.57 -43.96
N ALA A 113 -3.57 15.09 -44.60
CA ALA A 113 -2.72 16.12 -43.98
C ALA A 113 -3.52 17.39 -43.62
N ALA A 114 -4.36 17.87 -44.52
CA ALA A 114 -5.17 19.07 -44.31
C ALA A 114 -6.20 18.89 -43.19
N THR A 115 -6.85 17.73 -43.10
CA THR A 115 -7.81 17.44 -42.03
C THR A 115 -7.14 17.34 -40.66
N LEU A 116 -5.95 16.73 -40.57
CA LEU A 116 -5.17 16.71 -39.33
C LEU A 116 -4.73 18.11 -38.88
N VAL A 117 -4.32 18.95 -39.84
CA VAL A 117 -4.00 20.36 -39.56
C VAL A 117 -5.25 21.11 -39.09
N CYS A 118 -6.41 20.90 -39.72
CA CYS A 118 -7.68 21.48 -39.31
C CYS A 118 -8.01 21.14 -37.84
N GLY A 119 -8.00 19.85 -37.47
CA GLY A 119 -8.21 19.43 -36.09
C GLY A 119 -7.19 20.00 -35.11
N GLY A 120 -5.92 20.02 -35.50
CA GLY A 120 -4.84 20.61 -34.71
C GLY A 120 -5.03 22.11 -34.47
N LEU A 121 -5.48 22.87 -35.48
CA LEU A 121 -5.77 24.30 -35.36
C LEU A 121 -6.97 24.57 -34.45
N LEU A 122 -8.05 23.81 -34.61
CA LEU A 122 -9.23 23.89 -33.74
C LEU A 122 -8.86 23.59 -32.27
N GLY A 123 -8.01 22.58 -32.06
CA GLY A 123 -7.45 22.27 -30.74
C GLY A 123 -6.48 23.34 -30.23
N ALA A 124 -5.71 23.97 -31.11
CA ALA A 124 -4.77 25.04 -30.76
C ALA A 124 -5.48 26.29 -30.24
N VAL A 125 -6.66 26.62 -30.77
CA VAL A 125 -7.50 27.72 -30.23
C VAL A 125 -7.84 27.43 -28.76
N ASN A 126 -8.38 26.25 -28.45
CA ASN A 126 -8.66 25.87 -27.05
C ASN A 126 -7.37 25.85 -26.20
N GLY A 127 -6.28 25.31 -26.75
CA GLY A 127 -4.99 25.25 -26.09
C GLY A 127 -4.40 26.63 -25.77
N LEU A 128 -4.56 27.61 -26.64
CA LEU A 128 -4.14 29.00 -26.43
C LEU A 128 -4.97 29.66 -25.34
N LEU A 129 -6.30 29.58 -25.46
CA LEU A 129 -7.25 30.18 -24.53
C LEU A 129 -7.09 29.61 -23.11
N ILE A 130 -6.89 28.31 -22.98
CA ILE A 130 -6.84 27.64 -21.67
C ILE A 130 -5.41 27.61 -21.13
N GLY A 131 -4.43 27.29 -21.96
CA GLY A 131 -3.03 27.14 -21.56
C GLY A 131 -2.31 28.47 -21.32
N TYR A 132 -2.54 29.49 -22.15
CA TYR A 132 -1.83 30.78 -22.06
C TYR A 132 -2.68 31.91 -21.48
N LEU A 133 -3.96 31.99 -21.84
CA LEU A 133 -4.86 33.01 -21.29
C LEU A 133 -5.51 32.59 -19.96
N HIS A 134 -5.24 31.37 -19.48
CA HIS A 134 -5.72 30.83 -18.20
C HIS A 134 -7.25 30.90 -18.05
N LEU A 135 -7.99 30.78 -19.17
CA LEU A 135 -9.44 30.72 -19.12
C LEU A 135 -9.91 29.39 -18.53
N ARG A 136 -11.12 29.39 -17.94
CA ARG A 136 -11.73 28.18 -17.37
C ARG A 136 -12.13 27.22 -18.49
N ALA A 137 -11.55 26.01 -18.50
CA ALA A 137 -11.69 25.03 -19.58
C ALA A 137 -13.15 24.69 -19.95
N PHE A 138 -14.00 24.46 -18.96
CA PHE A 138 -15.41 24.11 -19.18
C PHE A 138 -16.16 25.18 -19.98
N ILE A 139 -16.11 26.44 -19.52
CA ILE A 139 -16.82 27.55 -20.20
C ILE A 139 -16.19 27.83 -21.57
N THR A 140 -14.87 27.78 -21.64
CA THR A 140 -14.14 28.07 -22.88
C THR A 140 -14.50 27.07 -23.97
N THR A 141 -14.51 25.78 -23.65
CA THR A 141 -14.80 24.72 -24.64
C THR A 141 -16.29 24.59 -24.95
N LEU A 142 -17.17 25.04 -24.06
CA LEU A 142 -18.59 25.22 -24.37
C LEU A 142 -18.79 26.35 -25.40
N ILE A 143 -18.07 27.46 -25.26
CA ILE A 143 -18.14 28.57 -26.23
C ILE A 143 -17.58 28.14 -27.58
N THR A 144 -16.41 27.50 -27.61
CA THR A 144 -15.83 27.02 -28.88
C THR A 144 -16.66 25.91 -29.50
N LEU A 145 -17.32 25.05 -28.71
CA LEU A 145 -18.33 24.11 -29.20
C LEU A 145 -19.40 24.84 -30.03
N ILE A 146 -20.00 25.89 -29.48
CA ILE A 146 -21.06 26.65 -30.17
C ILE A 146 -20.52 27.28 -31.45
N ILE A 147 -19.36 27.94 -31.40
CA ILE A 147 -18.75 28.59 -32.56
C ILE A 147 -18.45 27.57 -33.67
N TYR A 148 -17.79 26.46 -33.33
CA TYR A 148 -17.43 25.41 -34.28
C TYR A 148 -18.66 24.73 -34.85
N ARG A 149 -19.67 24.48 -34.01
CA ARG A 149 -20.94 23.90 -34.45
C ARG A 149 -21.68 24.81 -35.41
N SER A 150 -21.82 26.10 -35.09
CA SER A 150 -22.44 27.07 -36.00
C SER A 150 -21.66 27.22 -37.30
N THR A 151 -20.32 27.16 -37.25
CA THR A 151 -19.48 27.18 -38.46
C THR A 151 -19.75 25.96 -39.33
N TYR A 152 -19.84 24.76 -38.73
CA TYR A 152 -20.22 23.54 -39.44
C TYR A 152 -21.60 23.67 -40.09
N ASP A 153 -22.61 24.13 -39.35
CA ASP A 153 -23.99 24.25 -39.86
C ASP A 153 -24.07 25.24 -41.05
N LEU A 154 -23.31 26.34 -41.02
CA LEU A 154 -23.21 27.31 -42.13
C LEU A 154 -22.52 26.71 -43.38
N LEU A 155 -21.44 25.95 -43.18
CA LEU A 155 -20.72 25.27 -44.27
C LEU A 155 -21.56 24.15 -44.88
N LEU A 156 -22.29 23.40 -44.05
CA LEU A 156 -23.20 22.34 -44.45
C LEU A 156 -24.35 22.90 -45.30
N PHE A 157 -24.96 24.01 -44.88
CA PHE A 157 -26.05 24.65 -45.63
C PHE A 157 -25.64 25.02 -47.06
N THR A 158 -24.39 25.43 -47.26
CA THR A 158 -23.89 25.90 -48.55
C THR A 158 -23.31 24.81 -49.46
N ASN A 159 -22.86 23.68 -48.90
CA ASN A 159 -22.11 22.67 -49.66
C ASN A 159 -22.65 21.22 -49.55
N SER A 160 -23.67 20.96 -48.72
CA SER A 160 -24.23 19.60 -48.52
C SER A 160 -24.66 18.93 -49.83
N THR A 161 -25.30 19.64 -50.74
CA THR A 161 -25.72 19.09 -52.04
C THR A 161 -24.56 18.77 -52.96
N LYS A 162 -23.44 19.51 -52.86
CA LYS A 162 -22.23 19.26 -53.66
C LYS A 162 -21.53 17.99 -53.19
N ILE A 163 -21.38 17.83 -51.88
CA ILE A 163 -20.78 16.63 -51.28
C ILE A 163 -21.66 15.41 -51.56
N ALA A 164 -22.98 15.51 -51.38
CA ALA A 164 -23.90 14.40 -51.63
C ALA A 164 -24.02 13.98 -53.10
N ALA A 165 -23.62 14.85 -54.05
CA ALA A 165 -23.66 14.55 -55.48
C ALA A 165 -22.36 13.91 -56.00
N ALA A 166 -21.31 13.86 -55.19
CA ALA A 166 -20.01 13.33 -55.57
C ALA A 166 -19.88 11.86 -55.16
N PHE A 167 -19.28 11.05 -56.02
CA PHE A 167 -18.99 9.64 -55.77
C PHE A 167 -17.54 9.31 -56.17
N PRO A 168 -16.53 9.88 -55.50
CA PRO A 168 -15.15 9.61 -55.83
C PRO A 168 -14.75 8.18 -55.46
N ASP A 169 -14.25 7.42 -56.43
CA ASP A 169 -13.78 6.04 -56.23
C ASP A 169 -12.25 6.00 -56.14
N PHE A 170 -11.71 6.28 -54.95
CA PHE A 170 -10.29 6.17 -54.68
C PHE A 170 -10.00 4.90 -53.85
N PRO A 171 -9.21 3.93 -54.37
CA PRO A 171 -8.93 2.68 -53.65
C PRO A 171 -8.33 2.89 -52.25
N SER A 172 -7.47 3.90 -52.10
CA SER A 172 -6.88 4.25 -50.80
C SER A 172 -7.89 4.82 -49.81
N TRP A 173 -8.90 5.56 -50.29
CA TRP A 173 -9.96 6.10 -49.44
C TRP A 173 -10.91 4.99 -48.97
N ASN A 174 -11.28 4.09 -49.89
CA ASN A 174 -12.09 2.91 -49.58
C ASN A 174 -11.40 1.98 -48.57
N PHE A 175 -10.08 1.83 -48.66
CA PHE A 175 -9.30 1.06 -47.68
C PHE A 175 -9.29 1.71 -46.28
N ILE A 176 -9.28 3.04 -46.21
CA ILE A 176 -9.38 3.77 -44.93
C ILE A 176 -10.77 3.53 -44.32
N GLY A 177 -11.86 3.68 -45.09
CA GLY A 177 -13.22 3.54 -44.57
C GLY A 177 -13.67 2.11 -44.28
N GLY A 178 -13.51 1.22 -45.26
CA GLY A 178 -14.04 -0.14 -45.25
C GLY A 178 -12.99 -1.25 -45.15
N GLY A 179 -11.73 -0.95 -45.47
CA GLY A 179 -10.66 -1.96 -45.53
C GLY A 179 -10.39 -2.69 -44.21
N ASP A 180 -9.86 -3.90 -44.34
CA ASP A 180 -9.36 -4.72 -43.25
C ASP A 180 -8.01 -5.34 -43.61
N VAL A 181 -7.29 -5.79 -42.58
CA VAL A 181 -6.08 -6.60 -42.72
C VAL A 181 -6.29 -7.86 -41.89
N LEU A 182 -6.32 -9.02 -42.55
CA LEU A 182 -6.56 -10.32 -41.91
C LEU A 182 -7.88 -10.34 -41.10
N GLY A 183 -8.93 -9.65 -41.57
CA GLY A 183 -10.23 -9.57 -40.90
C GLY A 183 -10.30 -8.56 -39.75
N VAL A 184 -9.23 -7.82 -39.46
CA VAL A 184 -9.24 -6.71 -38.48
C VAL A 184 -9.35 -5.37 -39.22
N PRO A 185 -10.34 -4.52 -38.89
CA PRO A 185 -10.51 -3.22 -39.53
C PRO A 185 -9.24 -2.36 -39.46
N SER A 186 -8.91 -1.69 -40.57
CA SER A 186 -7.72 -0.82 -40.68
C SER A 186 -7.67 0.25 -39.56
N VAL A 187 -8.81 0.85 -39.23
CA VAL A 187 -8.94 1.84 -38.14
C VAL A 187 -8.59 1.26 -36.76
N ALA A 188 -8.96 0.01 -36.49
CA ALA A 188 -8.71 -0.64 -35.20
C ALA A 188 -7.22 -0.92 -35.01
N ILE A 189 -6.53 -1.28 -36.08
CA ILE A 189 -5.07 -1.50 -36.09
C ILE A 189 -4.34 -0.18 -35.81
N LEU A 190 -4.71 0.90 -36.52
CA LEU A 190 -4.09 2.21 -36.27
C LEU A 190 -4.39 2.71 -34.86
N TYR A 191 -5.63 2.54 -34.38
CA TYR A 191 -6.01 2.89 -33.03
C TYR A 191 -5.16 2.12 -32.00
N LEU A 192 -4.96 0.82 -32.19
CA LEU A 192 -4.13 0.01 -31.31
C LEU A 192 -2.67 0.50 -31.31
N ALA A 193 -2.10 0.81 -32.48
CA ALA A 193 -0.75 1.35 -32.58
C ALA A 193 -0.61 2.69 -31.84
N VAL A 194 -1.55 3.61 -32.03
CA VAL A 194 -1.58 4.91 -31.34
C VAL A 194 -1.84 4.76 -29.84
N ALA A 195 -2.67 3.80 -29.43
CA ALA A 195 -2.91 3.49 -28.03
C ALA A 195 -1.64 2.94 -27.36
N ILE A 196 -0.92 2.01 -28.00
CA ILE A 196 0.37 1.49 -27.51
C ILE A 196 1.38 2.63 -27.37
N PHE A 197 1.49 3.48 -28.40
CA PHE A 197 2.34 4.67 -28.33
C PHE A 197 1.92 5.59 -27.18
N GLY A 198 0.63 5.88 -27.03
CA GLY A 198 0.09 6.69 -25.95
C GLY A 198 0.37 6.12 -24.56
N HIS A 199 0.36 4.78 -24.43
CA HIS A 199 0.72 4.11 -23.19
C HIS A 199 2.19 4.32 -22.85
N ILE A 200 3.08 4.12 -23.82
CA ILE A 200 4.52 4.38 -23.67
C ILE A 200 4.76 5.86 -23.37
N PHE A 201 4.06 6.76 -24.07
CA PHE A 201 4.13 8.19 -23.85
C PHE A 201 3.81 8.57 -22.42
N LEU A 202 2.67 8.12 -21.87
CA LEU A 202 2.25 8.44 -20.51
C LEU A 202 3.11 7.78 -19.42
N THR A 203 3.64 6.58 -19.67
CA THR A 203 4.33 5.79 -18.63
C THR A 203 5.85 5.92 -18.66
N ARG A 204 6.45 6.14 -19.83
CA ARG A 204 7.92 6.10 -20.03
C ARG A 204 8.52 7.41 -20.52
N LEU A 205 7.77 8.29 -21.17
CA LEU A 205 8.32 9.53 -21.74
C LEU A 205 8.14 10.73 -20.81
N ARG A 206 9.16 11.62 -20.78
CA ARG A 206 9.16 12.84 -19.96
C ARG A 206 7.92 13.73 -20.16
N PRO A 207 7.47 14.02 -21.40
CA PRO A 207 6.26 14.84 -21.59
C PRO A 207 5.00 14.20 -21.02
N GLY A 208 4.89 12.87 -21.01
CA GLY A 208 3.77 12.17 -20.39
C GLY A 208 3.75 12.31 -18.87
N TRP A 209 4.91 12.26 -18.21
CA TRP A 209 5.02 12.56 -16.78
C TRP A 209 4.69 14.01 -16.46
N HIS A 210 4.99 14.96 -17.36
CA HIS A 210 4.56 16.34 -17.19
C HIS A 210 3.04 16.47 -17.18
N VAL A 211 2.34 15.76 -18.07
CA VAL A 211 0.87 15.76 -18.14
C VAL A 211 0.26 15.27 -16.83
N THR A 212 0.75 14.15 -16.29
CA THR A 212 0.23 13.59 -15.02
C THR A 212 0.62 14.44 -13.81
N ALA A 213 1.84 15.00 -13.77
CA ALA A 213 2.29 15.89 -12.70
C ALA A 213 1.47 17.18 -12.61
N ILE A 214 1.20 17.82 -13.76
CA ILE A 214 0.37 19.03 -13.84
C ILE A 214 -1.05 18.74 -13.36
N GLY A 215 -1.62 17.61 -13.78
CA GLY A 215 -2.93 17.17 -13.34
C GLY A 215 -3.03 16.89 -11.84
N GLY A 216 -1.95 16.40 -11.21
CA GLY A 216 -1.90 16.19 -9.77
C GLY A 216 -1.79 17.49 -8.97
N SER A 217 -0.90 18.40 -9.38
CA SER A 217 -0.77 19.73 -8.79
C SER A 217 -0.06 20.69 -9.74
N ARG A 218 -0.82 21.62 -10.33
CA ARG A 218 -0.26 22.65 -11.23
C ARG A 218 0.82 23.50 -10.55
N ARG A 219 0.62 23.83 -9.26
CA ARG A 219 1.56 24.65 -8.48
C ARG A 219 2.86 23.91 -8.21
N SER A 220 2.78 22.63 -7.82
CA SER A 220 3.96 21.81 -7.59
C SER A 220 4.73 21.58 -8.90
N ALA A 221 4.02 21.27 -10.00
CA ALA A 221 4.64 21.09 -11.32
C ALA A 221 5.38 22.36 -11.80
N TYR A 222 4.78 23.55 -11.60
CA TYR A 222 5.41 24.82 -11.90
C TYR A 222 6.68 25.05 -11.07
N ASN A 223 6.62 24.81 -9.75
CA ASN A 223 7.78 24.94 -8.86
C ASN A 223 8.89 23.92 -9.19
N SER A 224 8.55 22.79 -9.82
CA SER A 224 9.50 21.79 -10.32
C SER A 224 10.03 22.09 -11.73
N GLY A 225 9.74 23.27 -12.31
CA GLY A 225 10.27 23.70 -13.61
C GLY A 225 9.54 23.14 -14.84
N ILE A 226 8.37 22.51 -14.68
CA ILE A 226 7.60 21.96 -15.79
C ILE A 226 6.89 23.12 -16.53
N PRO A 227 6.94 23.19 -17.88
CA PRO A 227 6.31 24.27 -18.65
C PRO A 227 4.78 24.09 -18.73
N VAL A 228 4.08 24.39 -17.62
CA VAL A 228 2.64 24.11 -17.42
C VAL A 228 1.76 24.62 -18.57
N ARG A 229 1.94 25.88 -18.96
CA ARG A 229 1.14 26.55 -20.01
C ARG A 229 1.23 25.83 -21.36
N ARG A 230 2.46 25.51 -21.77
CA ARG A 230 2.74 24.82 -23.04
C ARG A 230 2.20 23.38 -23.01
N THR A 231 2.39 22.66 -21.91
CA THR A 231 1.92 21.28 -21.81
C THR A 231 0.38 21.21 -21.88
N ILE A 232 -0.33 22.11 -21.20
CA ILE A 232 -1.79 22.20 -21.31
C ILE A 232 -2.20 22.48 -22.76
N ALA A 233 -1.58 23.47 -23.41
CA ALA A 233 -1.91 23.83 -24.79
C ALA A 233 -1.69 22.65 -25.76
N LEU A 234 -0.59 21.92 -25.62
CA LEU A 234 -0.28 20.75 -26.44
C LEU A 234 -1.26 19.59 -26.23
N CYS A 235 -1.82 19.40 -25.03
CA CYS A 235 -2.87 18.40 -24.81
C CYS A 235 -4.14 18.69 -25.63
N TYR A 236 -4.55 19.96 -25.73
CA TYR A 236 -5.71 20.35 -26.55
C TYR A 236 -5.43 20.22 -28.05
N VAL A 237 -4.21 20.55 -28.51
CA VAL A 237 -3.79 20.30 -29.90
C VAL A 237 -3.81 18.80 -30.20
N ALA A 238 -3.23 17.97 -29.34
CA ALA A 238 -3.23 16.52 -29.50
C ALA A 238 -4.65 15.95 -29.49
N CYS A 239 -5.54 16.48 -28.64
CA CYS A 239 -6.96 16.14 -28.66
C CYS A 239 -7.58 16.43 -30.03
N GLY A 240 -7.36 17.62 -30.59
CA GLY A 240 -7.89 17.97 -31.91
C GLY A 240 -7.35 17.14 -33.06
N VAL A 241 -6.05 16.81 -33.06
CA VAL A 241 -5.46 15.91 -34.06
C VAL A 241 -6.06 14.51 -33.96
N LEU A 242 -6.20 13.95 -32.75
CA LEU A 242 -6.82 12.64 -32.57
C LEU A 242 -8.31 12.65 -32.96
N THR A 243 -9.04 13.73 -32.66
CA THR A 243 -10.41 13.92 -33.14
C THR A 243 -10.49 13.95 -34.67
N ALA A 244 -9.56 14.61 -35.35
CA ALA A 244 -9.48 14.62 -36.80
C ALA A 244 -9.20 13.24 -37.40
N ILE A 245 -8.35 12.42 -36.75
CA ILE A 245 -8.13 11.03 -37.18
C ILE A 245 -9.44 10.24 -37.09
N GLY A 246 -10.15 10.31 -35.96
CA GLY A 246 -11.45 9.65 -35.81
C GLY A 246 -12.46 10.10 -36.86
N ALA A 247 -12.52 11.41 -37.13
CA ALA A 247 -13.41 12.00 -38.13
C ALA A 247 -13.06 11.56 -39.56
N LEU A 248 -11.76 11.43 -39.90
CA LEU A 248 -11.31 10.94 -41.21
C LEU A 248 -11.81 9.51 -41.49
N PHE A 249 -11.71 8.62 -40.51
CA PHE A 249 -12.19 7.24 -40.66
C PHE A 249 -13.72 7.18 -40.76
N PHE A 250 -14.42 8.00 -39.98
CA PHE A 250 -15.86 8.13 -40.06
C PHE A 250 -16.32 8.67 -41.43
N ALA A 251 -15.66 9.73 -41.91
CA ALA A 251 -15.88 10.31 -43.24
C ALA A 251 -15.69 9.26 -44.34
N ALA A 252 -14.57 8.53 -44.30
CA ALA A 252 -14.27 7.49 -45.28
C ALA A 252 -15.26 6.32 -45.24
N ARG A 253 -15.84 6.00 -44.06
CA ARG A 253 -16.80 4.91 -43.91
C ARG A 253 -18.21 5.28 -44.33
N LEU A 254 -18.69 6.46 -43.94
CA LEU A 254 -20.08 6.88 -44.17
C LEU A 254 -20.26 7.75 -45.41
N GLY A 255 -19.22 8.46 -45.85
CA GLY A 255 -19.24 9.28 -47.06
C GLY A 255 -20.30 10.37 -47.07
N THR A 256 -20.75 10.84 -45.90
CA THR A 256 -21.87 11.79 -45.81
C THR A 256 -21.66 12.80 -44.69
N VAL A 257 -22.06 14.04 -44.98
CA VAL A 257 -22.15 15.14 -44.02
C VAL A 257 -23.62 15.32 -43.61
N GLY A 258 -23.94 14.96 -42.36
CA GLY A 258 -25.29 15.03 -41.80
C GLY A 258 -25.44 16.12 -40.74
N GLY A 259 -26.63 16.69 -40.57
CA GLY A 259 -26.91 17.65 -39.50
C GLY A 259 -26.74 17.05 -38.09
N ASP A 260 -26.69 15.74 -37.95
CA ASP A 260 -26.50 15.00 -36.70
C ASP A 260 -25.03 14.60 -36.42
N VAL A 261 -24.12 14.77 -37.39
CA VAL A 261 -22.70 14.42 -37.23
C VAL A 261 -22.10 15.18 -36.04
N GLY A 262 -21.45 14.44 -35.14
CA GLY A 262 -20.80 14.98 -33.94
C GLY A 262 -21.75 15.41 -32.82
N VAL A 263 -23.07 15.38 -32.99
CA VAL A 263 -24.03 15.84 -31.97
C VAL A 263 -24.06 14.90 -30.77
N GLY A 264 -23.70 15.41 -29.59
CA GLY A 264 -23.67 14.65 -28.34
C GLY A 264 -22.44 13.76 -28.20
N LEU A 265 -21.50 13.80 -29.15
CA LEU A 265 -20.25 13.05 -29.09
C LEU A 265 -19.42 13.49 -27.88
N GLU A 266 -19.49 14.76 -27.49
CA GLU A 266 -18.86 15.29 -26.29
C GLU A 266 -19.34 14.59 -25.01
N VAL A 267 -20.63 14.26 -24.92
CA VAL A 267 -21.19 13.51 -23.78
C VAL A 267 -20.73 12.06 -23.84
N THR A 268 -20.79 11.42 -25.01
CA THR A 268 -20.34 10.02 -25.21
C THR A 268 -18.87 9.84 -24.86
N VAL A 269 -18.00 10.73 -25.37
CA VAL A 269 -16.55 10.69 -25.17
C VAL A 269 -16.19 10.99 -23.72
N LEU A 270 -16.85 11.98 -23.09
CA LEU A 270 -16.64 12.27 -21.68
C LEU A 270 -17.10 11.10 -20.80
N THR A 271 -18.25 10.49 -21.12
CA THR A 271 -18.76 9.28 -20.45
C THR A 271 -17.76 8.15 -20.54
N ALA A 272 -17.23 7.87 -21.74
CA ALA A 272 -16.23 6.83 -21.95
C ALA A 272 -14.96 7.11 -21.13
N THR A 273 -14.47 8.35 -21.13
CA THR A 273 -13.27 8.75 -20.39
C THR A 273 -13.45 8.53 -18.88
N VAL A 274 -14.56 9.02 -18.31
CA VAL A 274 -14.83 8.95 -16.87
C VAL A 274 -15.19 7.53 -16.41
N LEU A 275 -16.02 6.81 -17.17
CA LEU A 275 -16.39 5.43 -16.88
C LEU A 275 -15.20 4.47 -16.97
N GLY A 276 -14.25 4.79 -17.85
CA GLY A 276 -12.94 4.15 -17.91
C GLY A 276 -12.09 4.34 -16.64
N GLY A 277 -12.49 5.20 -15.71
CA GLY A 277 -11.78 5.45 -14.45
C GLY A 277 -10.66 6.48 -14.56
N ILE A 278 -10.71 7.36 -15.58
CA ILE A 278 -9.88 8.56 -15.66
C ILE A 278 -10.57 9.65 -14.85
N THR A 279 -9.84 10.26 -13.92
CA THR A 279 -10.45 11.16 -12.94
C THR A 279 -10.66 12.56 -13.49
N LEU A 280 -11.82 13.16 -13.21
CA LEU A 280 -12.13 14.55 -13.55
C LEU A 280 -11.26 15.56 -12.77
N GLY A 281 -10.65 15.12 -11.65
CA GLY A 281 -9.73 15.93 -10.87
C GLY A 281 -8.34 16.11 -11.50
N GLY A 282 -8.03 15.39 -12.59
CA GLY A 282 -6.70 15.35 -13.20
C GLY A 282 -5.69 14.45 -12.46
N GLY A 283 -4.56 14.23 -13.12
CA GLY A 283 -3.38 13.55 -12.57
C GLY A 283 -3.44 12.02 -12.54
N LYS A 284 -4.62 11.42 -12.72
CA LYS A 284 -4.78 9.95 -12.76
C LYS A 284 -5.55 9.50 -14.00
N GLY A 285 -4.88 8.71 -14.83
CA GLY A 285 -5.49 8.06 -15.99
C GLY A 285 -4.49 7.16 -16.70
N SER A 286 -5.00 6.37 -17.65
CA SER A 286 -4.16 5.52 -18.51
C SER A 286 -4.88 5.27 -19.83
N VAL A 287 -4.13 4.90 -20.86
CA VAL A 287 -4.71 4.49 -22.16
C VAL A 287 -5.62 3.28 -22.00
N ALA A 288 -5.24 2.29 -21.17
CA ALA A 288 -6.05 1.11 -20.93
C ALA A 288 -7.44 1.47 -20.35
N LYS A 289 -7.48 2.46 -19.47
CA LYS A 289 -8.73 3.02 -18.91
C LYS A 289 -9.58 3.69 -19.99
N ALA A 290 -8.98 4.52 -20.84
CA ALA A 290 -9.66 5.15 -21.98
C ALA A 290 -10.23 4.11 -22.96
N ALA A 291 -9.46 3.08 -23.30
CA ALA A 291 -9.89 2.00 -24.19
C ALA A 291 -11.04 1.17 -23.58
N ALA A 292 -10.93 0.78 -22.30
CA ALA A 292 -12.00 0.07 -21.61
C ALA A 292 -13.29 0.90 -21.57
N GLY A 293 -13.19 2.19 -21.23
CA GLY A 293 -14.32 3.11 -21.23
C GLY A 293 -14.98 3.28 -22.60
N THR A 294 -14.17 3.39 -23.67
CA THR A 294 -14.65 3.45 -25.06
C THR A 294 -15.47 2.21 -25.40
N LEU A 295 -14.94 1.02 -25.10
CA LEU A 295 -15.64 -0.24 -25.35
C LEU A 295 -16.93 -0.33 -24.54
N ILE A 296 -16.93 0.03 -23.25
CA ILE A 296 -18.15 -0.02 -22.43
C ILE A 296 -19.24 0.85 -23.04
N VAL A 297 -18.93 2.11 -23.35
CA VAL A 297 -19.91 3.05 -23.91
C VAL A 297 -20.40 2.59 -25.28
N LEU A 298 -19.51 2.08 -26.12
CA LEU A 298 -19.87 1.57 -27.44
C LEU A 298 -20.78 0.33 -27.33
N LEU A 299 -20.41 -0.65 -26.51
CA LEU A 299 -21.21 -1.86 -26.30
C LEU A 299 -22.61 -1.52 -25.76
N VAL A 300 -22.70 -0.59 -24.80
CA VAL A 300 -23.99 -0.11 -24.29
C VAL A 300 -24.80 0.58 -25.39
N THR A 301 -24.18 1.45 -26.18
CA THR A 301 -24.87 2.20 -27.24
C THR A 301 -25.36 1.29 -28.36
N ASN A 302 -24.51 0.38 -28.83
CA ASN A 302 -24.84 -0.58 -29.88
C ASN A 302 -25.87 -1.60 -29.37
N GLY A 303 -25.70 -2.10 -28.14
CA GLY A 303 -26.63 -3.04 -27.53
C GLY A 303 -28.04 -2.46 -27.38
N LEU A 304 -28.17 -1.23 -26.88
CA LEU A 304 -29.48 -0.56 -26.78
C LEU A 304 -30.11 -0.32 -28.16
N THR A 305 -29.28 0.01 -29.16
CA THR A 305 -29.75 0.22 -30.54
C THR A 305 -30.25 -1.09 -31.15
N THR A 306 -29.53 -2.20 -30.97
CA THR A 306 -29.95 -3.53 -31.44
C THR A 306 -31.25 -3.98 -30.76
N LEU A 307 -31.45 -3.63 -29.48
CA LEU A 307 -32.69 -3.88 -28.75
C LEU A 307 -33.84 -2.93 -29.16
N SER A 308 -33.69 -2.17 -30.26
CA SER A 308 -34.69 -1.26 -30.83
C SER A 308 -35.18 -0.18 -29.85
N VAL A 309 -34.30 0.23 -28.93
CA VAL A 309 -34.60 1.30 -27.98
C VAL A 309 -34.53 2.65 -28.70
N ARG A 310 -35.52 3.53 -28.46
CA ARG A 310 -35.59 4.86 -29.11
C ARG A 310 -34.34 5.70 -28.81
N GLY A 311 -33.80 6.39 -29.81
CA GLY A 311 -32.51 7.12 -29.70
C GLY A 311 -32.41 8.16 -28.58
N GLY A 312 -33.52 8.81 -28.19
CA GLY A 312 -33.54 9.72 -27.04
C GLY A 312 -33.21 9.03 -25.70
N PHE A 313 -33.60 7.75 -25.56
CA PHE A 313 -33.33 6.96 -24.37
C PHE A 313 -31.84 6.58 -24.26
N ASN A 314 -31.16 6.34 -25.39
CA ASN A 314 -29.71 6.08 -25.40
C ASN A 314 -28.93 7.24 -24.76
N ARG A 315 -29.25 8.48 -25.14
CA ARG A 315 -28.62 9.68 -24.57
C ARG A 315 -28.91 9.83 -23.08
N MET A 316 -30.14 9.53 -22.65
CA MET A 316 -30.52 9.57 -21.23
C MET A 316 -29.75 8.53 -20.40
N VAL A 317 -29.61 7.30 -20.90
CA VAL A 317 -28.84 6.24 -20.23
C VAL A 317 -27.37 6.62 -20.12
N LEU A 318 -26.75 7.11 -21.20
CA LEU A 318 -25.35 7.56 -21.17
C LEU A 318 -25.14 8.70 -20.17
N ALA A 319 -26.04 9.69 -20.14
CA ALA A 319 -25.98 10.79 -19.17
C ALA A 319 -26.13 10.30 -17.72
N ALA A 320 -27.01 9.32 -17.46
CA ALA A 320 -27.16 8.71 -16.14
C ALA A 320 -25.90 7.93 -15.72
N ILE A 321 -25.30 7.17 -16.65
CA ILE A 321 -24.03 6.46 -16.43
C ILE A 321 -22.91 7.46 -16.08
N LEU A 322 -22.79 8.55 -16.85
CA LEU A 322 -21.81 9.60 -16.57
C LEU A 322 -22.02 10.22 -15.19
N LEU A 323 -23.27 10.52 -14.82
CA LEU A 323 -23.58 11.07 -13.49
C LEU A 323 -23.16 10.13 -12.36
N ILE A 324 -23.50 8.84 -12.47
CA ILE A 324 -23.11 7.81 -11.48
C ILE A 324 -21.58 7.70 -11.41
N ALA A 325 -20.91 7.62 -12.56
CA ALA A 325 -19.46 7.52 -12.66
C ALA A 325 -18.77 8.74 -12.02
N ALA A 326 -19.27 9.95 -12.30
CA ALA A 326 -18.75 11.19 -11.71
C ALA A 326 -18.95 11.26 -10.19
N VAL A 327 -20.11 10.83 -9.68
CA VAL A 327 -20.37 10.78 -8.22
C VAL A 327 -19.43 9.80 -7.54
N ILE A 328 -19.20 8.62 -8.14
CA ILE A 328 -18.25 7.63 -7.64
C ILE A 328 -16.84 8.21 -7.66
N ASP A 329 -16.40 8.82 -8.76
CA ASP A 329 -15.06 9.41 -8.89
C ASP A 329 -14.81 10.48 -7.81
N ILE A 330 -15.73 11.45 -7.66
CA ILE A 330 -15.61 12.54 -6.67
C ILE A 330 -15.58 11.99 -5.24
N ARG A 331 -16.49 11.06 -4.90
CA ARG A 331 -16.54 10.47 -3.56
C ARG A 331 -15.34 9.57 -3.28
N TRP A 332 -14.88 8.82 -4.29
CA TRP A 332 -13.71 7.95 -4.19
C TRP A 332 -12.46 8.78 -3.95
N LEU A 333 -12.17 9.80 -4.77
CA LEU A 333 -11.02 10.69 -4.59
C LEU A 333 -10.97 11.33 -3.20
N LYS A 334 -12.09 11.90 -2.75
CA LYS A 334 -12.16 12.61 -1.46
C LYS A 334 -12.01 11.67 -0.27
N ASN A 335 -12.51 10.44 -0.37
CA ASN A 335 -12.57 9.51 0.75
C ASN A 335 -11.60 8.34 0.64
N ARG A 336 -10.79 8.19 -0.42
CA ARG A 336 -9.92 7.02 -0.68
C ARG A 336 -9.04 6.69 0.51
N THR A 337 -8.25 7.64 1.00
CA THR A 337 -7.35 7.41 2.15
C THR A 337 -8.14 7.01 3.39
N ARG A 338 -9.30 7.63 3.61
CA ARG A 338 -10.21 7.32 4.71
C ARG A 338 -10.89 5.97 4.55
N ILE A 339 -11.21 5.53 3.34
CA ILE A 339 -11.84 4.23 3.04
C ILE A 339 -10.80 3.13 3.19
N ILE A 340 -9.61 3.31 2.62
CA ILE A 340 -8.50 2.37 2.73
C ILE A 340 -8.11 2.18 4.20
N SER A 341 -7.91 3.27 4.97
CA SER A 341 -7.61 3.15 6.41
C SER A 341 -8.75 2.49 7.20
N LYS A 342 -10.02 2.75 6.84
CA LYS A 342 -11.20 2.11 7.45
C LYS A 342 -11.32 0.60 7.13
N VAL A 343 -10.77 0.14 6.02
CA VAL A 343 -10.85 -1.27 5.61
C VAL A 343 -9.58 -2.02 6.02
N TYR A 344 -8.44 -1.33 6.11
CA TYR A 344 -7.14 -1.92 6.48
C TYR A 344 -7.10 -2.41 7.93
N VAL A 345 -7.61 -1.63 8.89
CA VAL A 345 -7.67 -2.07 10.29
C VAL A 345 -8.80 -3.09 10.48
N ALA A 346 -8.42 -4.33 10.77
CA ALA A 346 -9.30 -5.50 10.79
C ALA A 346 -9.20 -6.29 12.12
N PRO A 347 -9.74 -5.75 13.23
CA PRO A 347 -9.65 -6.40 14.53
C PRO A 347 -10.30 -7.79 14.53
N THR A 348 -9.64 -8.76 15.16
CA THR A 348 -10.18 -10.12 15.35
C THR A 348 -10.76 -10.30 16.73
N TYR A 349 -11.63 -11.28 16.94
CA TYR A 349 -12.09 -11.62 18.28
C TYR A 349 -10.94 -12.23 19.09
N HIS A 350 -10.64 -11.64 20.24
CA HIS A 350 -9.63 -12.14 21.17
C HIS A 350 -10.19 -12.17 22.60
N ARG A 351 -10.11 -13.34 23.24
CA ARG A 351 -10.53 -13.54 24.62
C ARG A 351 -9.36 -14.13 25.40
N LEU A 352 -9.02 -13.46 26.49
CA LEU A 352 -8.14 -13.98 27.52
C LEU A 352 -8.97 -14.45 28.73
N PRO A 353 -8.46 -15.42 29.51
CA PRO A 353 -9.02 -15.75 30.82
C PRO A 353 -8.86 -14.56 31.78
N PRO A 354 -9.55 -14.52 32.94
CA PRO A 354 -9.28 -13.50 33.95
C PRO A 354 -7.78 -13.48 34.32
N PRO A 355 -7.13 -12.31 34.40
CA PRO A 355 -5.72 -12.24 34.77
C PRO A 355 -5.50 -12.77 36.19
N PRO A 356 -4.34 -13.38 36.48
CA PRO A 356 -4.00 -13.79 37.83
C PRO A 356 -3.87 -12.56 38.75
N PRO A 357 -4.16 -12.72 40.05
CA PRO A 357 -4.11 -11.62 41.00
C PRO A 357 -2.67 -11.10 41.16
N THR A 358 -2.53 -9.79 41.27
CA THR A 358 -1.25 -9.10 41.52
C THR A 358 -1.31 -8.19 42.75
N GLU A 359 -2.44 -8.18 43.46
CA GLU A 359 -2.69 -7.30 44.59
C GLU A 359 -1.74 -7.58 45.76
N VAL A 360 -1.31 -6.51 46.45
CA VAL A 360 -0.50 -6.59 47.66
C VAL A 360 -1.29 -7.32 48.75
N GLY A 361 -0.67 -8.30 49.41
CA GLY A 361 -1.30 -9.16 50.42
C GLY A 361 -2.08 -10.36 49.83
N GLY A 362 -2.03 -10.57 48.51
CA GLY A 362 -2.72 -11.66 47.82
C GLY A 362 -2.05 -13.04 47.91
N GLY A 363 -0.77 -13.11 48.33
CA GLY A 363 -0.03 -14.37 48.53
C GLY A 363 0.30 -15.14 47.25
N GLY A 364 0.23 -14.50 46.08
CA GLY A 364 0.49 -15.10 44.78
C GLY A 364 1.89 -14.83 44.24
N PRO A 365 2.38 -15.60 43.25
CA PRO A 365 3.73 -15.42 42.70
C PRO A 365 3.95 -14.07 41.98
N PHE A 366 2.85 -13.44 41.55
CA PHE A 366 2.84 -12.10 40.95
C PHE A 366 2.44 -10.99 41.93
N GLU A 367 2.44 -11.25 43.24
CA GLU A 367 2.14 -10.24 44.25
C GLU A 367 3.06 -9.03 44.10
N GLN A 368 2.45 -7.85 44.01
CA GLN A 368 3.18 -6.60 43.92
C GLN A 368 4.04 -6.35 45.16
N ASN A 369 5.27 -5.89 44.92
CA ASN A 369 6.24 -5.51 45.94
C ASN A 369 6.97 -4.23 45.52
N ASP A 370 7.99 -3.80 46.25
CA ASP A 370 8.73 -2.56 45.93
C ASP A 370 10.22 -2.81 45.76
N LYS A 371 10.60 -4.04 45.35
CA LYS A 371 12.00 -4.47 45.24
C LYS A 371 12.80 -3.60 44.26
N LEU A 372 12.18 -3.10 43.20
CA LEU A 372 12.85 -2.28 42.17
C LEU A 372 12.84 -0.79 42.46
N ARG A 373 12.36 -0.35 43.63
CA ARG A 373 12.33 1.06 43.97
C ARG A 373 13.71 1.68 44.13
N GLU A 374 14.64 0.98 44.76
CA GLU A 374 15.98 1.50 45.07
C GLU A 374 17.05 0.96 44.11
N VAL A 375 16.73 0.94 42.82
CA VAL A 375 17.72 0.62 41.78
C VAL A 375 18.68 1.77 41.53
N ALA A 376 19.95 1.44 41.31
CA ALA A 376 20.93 2.41 40.86
C ALA A 376 20.68 2.77 39.39
N LEU A 377 20.88 4.03 39.03
CA LEU A 377 20.61 4.54 37.69
C LEU A 377 21.91 4.74 36.93
N ILE A 378 21.99 4.18 35.72
CA ILE A 378 23.10 4.36 34.79
C ILE A 378 22.61 5.24 33.64
N GLY A 379 23.42 6.24 33.26
CA GLY A 379 23.18 7.04 32.07
C GLY A 379 21.94 7.94 32.15
N LEU A 380 21.46 8.32 33.34
CA LEU A 380 20.29 9.18 33.52
C LEU A 380 20.40 10.48 32.69
N GLY A 381 19.46 10.66 31.75
CA GLY A 381 19.41 11.81 30.85
C GLY A 381 20.52 11.83 29.77
N ARG A 382 21.33 10.77 29.68
CA ARG A 382 22.43 10.62 28.72
C ARG A 382 22.18 9.50 27.70
N ILE A 383 21.11 8.73 27.89
CA ILE A 383 20.60 7.74 26.94
C ILE A 383 19.09 7.90 26.82
N GLU A 384 18.53 7.59 25.66
CA GLU A 384 17.08 7.62 25.42
C GLU A 384 16.63 6.33 24.77
N ALA A 385 15.57 5.73 25.30
CA ALA A 385 15.00 4.46 24.85
C ALA A 385 15.98 3.27 24.82
N PRO A 386 16.70 2.97 25.92
CA PRO A 386 17.50 1.76 26.02
C PRO A 386 16.59 0.53 26.14
N GLU A 387 16.02 0.10 25.02
CA GLU A 387 15.04 -1.01 24.94
C GLU A 387 15.67 -2.30 25.45
N ASP A 388 16.66 -2.86 24.74
CA ASP A 388 17.46 -3.97 25.25
C ASP A 388 18.75 -3.48 25.92
N VAL A 389 19.19 -4.25 26.91
CA VAL A 389 20.48 -4.07 27.58
C VAL A 389 21.25 -5.38 27.52
N ILE A 390 22.57 -5.32 27.31
CA ILE A 390 23.41 -6.51 27.19
C ILE A 390 24.82 -6.21 27.71
N LEU A 391 25.46 -7.18 28.35
CA LEU A 391 26.84 -7.05 28.83
C LEU A 391 27.77 -8.01 28.10
N ASP A 392 28.96 -7.52 27.74
CA ASP A 392 30.04 -8.35 27.21
C ASP A 392 30.82 -9.06 28.33
N ARG A 393 31.82 -9.85 27.95
CA ARG A 393 32.68 -10.60 28.89
C ARG A 393 33.60 -9.69 29.71
N HIS A 394 33.81 -8.46 29.25
CA HIS A 394 34.65 -7.45 29.89
C HIS A 394 33.86 -6.50 30.79
N ASP A 395 32.58 -6.81 31.07
CA ASP A 395 31.69 -6.00 31.93
C ASP A 395 31.36 -4.64 31.29
N ASN A 396 31.50 -4.49 29.97
CA ASN A 396 30.94 -3.32 29.28
C ASN A 396 29.45 -3.55 29.03
N LEU A 397 28.66 -2.52 29.29
CA LEU A 397 27.21 -2.52 29.11
C LEU A 397 26.84 -1.82 27.80
N TYR A 398 26.03 -2.48 26.98
CA TYR A 398 25.55 -1.98 25.70
C TYR A 398 24.04 -1.77 25.75
N ALA A 399 23.59 -0.69 25.13
CA ALA A 399 22.18 -0.35 25.00
C ALA A 399 21.91 0.41 23.70
N GLY A 400 20.76 0.16 23.09
CA GLY A 400 20.27 0.94 21.96
C GLY A 400 19.86 2.36 22.38
N SER A 401 19.81 3.26 21.41
CA SER A 401 19.21 4.58 21.59
C SER A 401 18.14 4.86 20.53
N ARG A 402 17.23 5.78 20.85
CA ARG A 402 16.21 6.29 19.91
C ARG A 402 16.78 6.84 18.60
N HIS A 403 18.06 7.22 18.58
CA HIS A 403 18.73 7.80 17.41
C HIS A 403 19.37 6.76 16.48
N GLY A 404 19.28 5.46 16.79
CA GLY A 404 19.94 4.42 16.01
C GLY A 404 21.39 4.15 16.42
N ASP A 405 21.83 4.70 17.55
CA ASP A 405 23.15 4.43 18.13
C ASP A 405 23.09 3.22 19.07
N ILE A 406 24.16 2.41 19.05
CA ILE A 406 24.50 1.49 20.13
C ILE A 406 25.48 2.21 21.05
N ILE A 407 25.09 2.43 22.29
CA ILE A 407 25.90 3.07 23.31
C ILE A 407 26.60 2.00 24.14
N ARG A 408 27.89 2.19 24.41
CA ARG A 408 28.69 1.35 25.31
C ARG A 408 29.10 2.13 26.55
N PHE A 409 28.76 1.62 27.73
CA PHE A 409 29.17 2.11 29.04
C PHE A 409 30.29 1.24 29.60
N PHE A 410 31.29 1.88 30.20
CA PHE A 410 32.49 1.20 30.71
C PHE A 410 32.38 0.93 32.22
N PRO A 411 32.83 -0.24 32.69
CA PRO A 411 32.90 -0.56 34.12
C PRO A 411 33.98 0.29 34.83
N PRO A 412 33.99 0.31 36.18
CA PRO A 412 33.07 -0.38 37.10
C PRO A 412 31.82 0.41 37.47
N ASP A 413 31.82 1.73 37.25
CA ASP A 413 30.78 2.67 37.68
C ASP A 413 29.77 3.02 36.56
N TYR A 414 30.10 2.73 35.30
CA TYR A 414 29.31 3.07 34.13
C TYR A 414 29.09 4.58 33.93
N GLU A 415 30.01 5.42 34.44
CA GLU A 415 29.96 6.87 34.24
C GLU A 415 30.48 7.28 32.85
N LYS A 416 31.49 6.56 32.36
CA LYS A 416 32.06 6.77 31.01
C LYS A 416 31.26 5.98 29.98
N MET A 417 30.92 6.64 28.87
CA MET A 417 30.23 6.02 27.73
C MET A 417 30.80 6.50 26.41
N GLU A 418 30.58 5.72 25.35
CA GLU A 418 30.84 6.09 23.97
C GLU A 418 29.75 5.57 23.04
N VAL A 419 29.64 6.16 21.85
CA VAL A 419 28.90 5.56 20.74
C VAL A 419 29.76 4.42 20.19
N TYR A 420 29.29 3.19 20.38
CA TYR A 420 29.97 1.99 19.88
C TYR A 420 29.79 1.87 18.36
N ALA A 421 28.58 2.11 17.88
CA ALA A 421 28.23 2.09 16.45
C ALA A 421 26.97 2.93 16.20
N HIS A 422 26.86 3.50 14.98
CA HIS A 422 25.65 4.16 14.50
C HIS A 422 25.09 3.38 13.31
N ILE A 423 23.95 2.71 13.48
CA ILE A 423 23.31 1.89 12.45
C ILE A 423 22.14 2.65 11.78
N GLY A 424 21.41 3.45 12.56
CA GLY A 424 20.12 4.01 12.17
C GLY A 424 18.95 3.12 12.56
N GLY A 425 17.73 3.54 12.23
CA GLY A 425 16.51 2.88 12.73
C GLY A 425 16.41 2.93 14.24
N GLN A 426 15.65 1.99 14.83
CA GLN A 426 15.58 1.85 16.29
C GLN A 426 16.12 0.47 16.69
N PRO A 427 17.24 0.42 17.44
CA PRO A 427 17.78 -0.82 17.96
C PRO A 427 16.88 -1.39 19.05
N LEU A 428 16.63 -2.68 18.95
CA LEU A 428 15.78 -3.46 19.85
C LEU A 428 16.66 -4.55 20.48
N GLY A 429 16.31 -5.82 20.34
CA GLY A 429 17.08 -6.94 20.90
C GLY A 429 18.49 -7.07 20.37
N MET A 430 19.39 -7.53 21.25
CA MET A 430 20.81 -7.72 20.99
C MET A 430 21.34 -9.06 21.50
N ALA A 431 22.29 -9.66 20.77
CA ALA A 431 22.99 -10.88 21.20
C ALA A 431 24.44 -10.95 20.70
N PHE A 432 25.37 -11.41 21.55
CA PHE A 432 26.76 -11.66 21.16
C PHE A 432 26.96 -13.10 20.66
N ASP A 433 27.65 -13.24 19.53
CA ASP A 433 28.09 -14.55 19.02
C ASP A 433 29.38 -15.05 19.70
N ARG A 434 29.89 -16.20 19.27
CA ARG A 434 31.13 -16.80 19.82
C ARG A 434 32.39 -15.99 19.54
N GLN A 435 32.36 -15.11 18.54
CA GLN A 435 33.47 -14.25 18.14
C GLN A 435 33.32 -12.83 18.72
N ASP A 436 32.40 -12.66 19.67
CA ASP A 436 32.04 -11.37 20.28
C ASP A 436 31.55 -10.32 19.24
N ASN A 437 30.99 -10.77 18.10
CA ASN A 437 30.23 -9.90 17.22
C ASN A 437 28.84 -9.65 17.82
N LEU A 438 28.37 -8.41 17.78
CA LEU A 438 27.08 -8.01 18.28
C LEU A 438 26.04 -8.05 17.16
N TYR A 439 25.06 -8.94 17.26
CA TYR A 439 23.89 -8.92 16.39
C TYR A 439 22.79 -8.07 17.01
N VAL A 440 22.11 -7.29 16.17
CA VAL A 440 21.10 -6.32 16.59
C VAL A 440 19.89 -6.40 15.66
N CYS A 441 18.72 -6.56 16.26
CA CYS A 441 17.44 -6.35 15.58
C CYS A 441 17.15 -4.86 15.47
N ILE A 442 16.89 -4.38 14.26
CA ILE A 442 16.60 -2.97 13.99
C ILE A 442 15.18 -2.83 13.43
N GLY A 443 14.31 -2.13 14.17
CA GLY A 443 12.96 -1.80 13.75
C GLY A 443 12.97 -1.04 12.41
N GLY A 444 12.24 -1.55 11.41
CA GLY A 444 12.15 -1.00 10.06
C GLY A 444 13.24 -1.44 9.08
N MET A 445 14.28 -2.15 9.55
CA MET A 445 15.48 -2.46 8.75
C MET A 445 15.87 -3.94 8.72
N GLY A 446 15.62 -4.73 9.76
CA GLY A 446 15.98 -6.16 9.82
C GLY A 446 17.10 -6.47 10.81
N LEU A 447 17.92 -7.47 10.51
CA LEU A 447 19.00 -7.96 11.36
C LEU A 447 20.36 -7.44 10.87
N TYR A 448 21.14 -6.86 11.77
CA TYR A 448 22.48 -6.33 11.51
C TYR A 448 23.51 -6.97 12.43
N ARG A 449 24.76 -7.03 11.95
CA ARG A 449 25.93 -7.48 12.70
C ARG A 449 26.90 -6.33 12.84
N ILE A 450 27.43 -6.14 14.04
CA ILE A 450 28.56 -5.27 14.34
C ILE A 450 29.71 -6.18 14.73
N THR A 451 30.76 -6.19 13.91
CA THR A 451 31.93 -7.01 14.18
C THR A 451 32.74 -6.45 15.36
N ALA A 452 33.67 -7.24 15.90
CA ALA A 452 34.57 -6.80 16.97
C ALA A 452 35.43 -5.57 16.57
N ASP A 453 35.75 -5.40 15.28
CA ASP A 453 36.40 -4.22 14.70
C ASP A 453 35.42 -3.05 14.39
N ARG A 454 34.17 -3.15 14.86
CA ARG A 454 33.10 -2.15 14.74
C ARG A 454 32.59 -1.90 13.32
N LYS A 455 32.75 -2.88 12.42
CA LYS A 455 32.18 -2.82 11.09
C LYS A 455 30.70 -3.24 11.14
N ILE A 456 29.84 -2.41 10.56
CA ILE A 456 28.39 -2.67 10.48
C ILE A 456 28.11 -3.39 9.17
N GLU A 457 27.46 -4.55 9.29
CA GLU A 457 27.11 -5.41 8.16
C GLU A 457 25.64 -5.83 8.25
N LYS A 458 24.91 -5.70 7.15
CA LYS A 458 23.54 -6.20 7.08
C LYS A 458 23.58 -7.73 7.02
N ALA A 459 22.96 -8.39 7.99
CA ALA A 459 22.80 -9.84 7.97
C ALA A 459 21.60 -10.23 7.09
N THR A 460 20.43 -9.64 7.35
CA THR A 460 19.25 -9.84 6.50
C THR A 460 18.17 -8.78 6.71
N ASP A 461 17.48 -8.39 5.64
CA ASP A 461 16.29 -7.54 5.63
C ASP A 461 15.07 -8.21 4.99
N GLU A 462 15.21 -9.46 4.55
CA GLU A 462 14.19 -10.20 3.81
C GLU A 462 14.13 -11.68 4.22
N THR A 463 12.98 -12.30 4.02
CA THR A 463 12.75 -13.73 4.22
C THR A 463 11.84 -14.29 3.11
N ASN A 464 11.54 -15.58 3.16
CA ASN A 464 10.70 -16.22 2.16
C ASN A 464 9.28 -15.63 2.12
N ARG A 465 8.86 -15.21 0.91
CA ARG A 465 7.51 -14.69 0.64
C ARG A 465 6.45 -15.78 0.75
N SER A 466 5.30 -15.43 1.32
CA SER A 466 4.11 -16.27 1.31
C SER A 466 3.46 -16.26 -0.07
N ILE A 467 3.22 -17.45 -0.63
CA ILE A 467 2.64 -17.65 -1.98
C ILE A 467 1.27 -16.96 -2.11
N TYR A 468 0.46 -16.99 -1.04
CA TYR A 468 -0.91 -16.47 -1.04
C TYR A 468 -1.04 -15.05 -0.46
N SER A 469 0.07 -14.40 -0.10
CA SER A 469 -0.01 -13.06 0.48
C SER A 469 -0.22 -11.99 -0.60
N VAL A 470 -1.25 -11.17 -0.41
CA VAL A 470 -1.58 -10.03 -1.28
C VAL A 470 -0.50 -8.93 -1.15
N ASN A 471 0.02 -8.76 0.06
CA ASN A 471 1.15 -7.90 0.34
C ASN A 471 2.46 -8.70 0.28
N ASP A 472 3.52 -8.06 -0.19
CA ASP A 472 4.83 -8.68 -0.08
C ASP A 472 5.22 -8.71 1.40
N ASP A 473 5.26 -9.92 1.96
CA ASP A 473 5.63 -10.21 3.34
C ASP A 473 7.07 -10.74 3.45
N SER A 474 7.85 -10.68 2.37
CA SER A 474 9.28 -11.05 2.41
C SER A 474 10.10 -10.05 3.22
N ARG A 475 9.86 -8.75 3.05
CA ARG A 475 10.56 -7.70 3.78
C ARG A 475 10.29 -7.75 5.28
N LEU A 476 11.35 -7.67 6.07
CA LEU A 476 11.29 -7.54 7.52
C LEU A 476 10.92 -6.09 7.89
N ARG A 477 9.84 -5.90 8.64
CA ARG A 477 9.35 -4.59 9.10
C ARG A 477 9.71 -4.30 10.54
N LEU A 478 9.54 -5.27 11.43
CA LEU A 478 9.74 -5.06 12.86
C LEU A 478 10.48 -6.23 13.50
N ALA A 479 11.74 -6.42 13.10
CA ALA A 479 12.64 -7.33 13.81
C ALA A 479 12.82 -6.80 15.24
N ASP A 480 12.50 -7.61 16.24
CA ASP A 480 12.31 -7.15 17.62
C ASP A 480 13.40 -7.73 18.54
N ASP A 481 13.29 -8.99 18.95
CA ASP A 481 14.29 -9.65 19.82
C ASP A 481 14.93 -10.87 19.15
N LEU A 482 16.13 -11.27 19.59
CA LEU A 482 16.89 -12.38 19.02
C LEU A 482 17.71 -13.17 20.03
N ASP A 483 18.02 -14.41 19.65
CA ASP A 483 19.07 -15.19 20.29
C ASP A 483 19.75 -16.18 19.33
N ILE A 484 20.95 -16.62 19.67
CA ILE A 484 21.86 -17.36 18.77
C ILE A 484 22.03 -18.81 19.21
N ALA A 485 21.60 -19.78 18.41
CA ALA A 485 21.78 -21.20 18.72
C ALA A 485 23.25 -21.65 18.68
N ASP A 486 23.56 -22.78 19.32
CA ASP A 486 24.92 -23.34 19.41
C ASP A 486 25.57 -23.67 18.05
N ASP A 487 24.78 -23.84 17.00
CA ASP A 487 25.26 -24.08 15.64
C ASP A 487 25.47 -22.79 14.81
N GLY A 488 25.19 -21.62 15.40
CA GLY A 488 25.32 -20.30 14.79
C GLY A 488 24.05 -19.76 14.13
N ARG A 489 22.96 -20.54 14.07
CA ARG A 489 21.68 -20.04 13.57
C ARG A 489 21.10 -19.00 14.52
N ILE A 490 20.59 -17.91 13.96
CA ILE A 490 20.02 -16.79 14.71
C ILE A 490 18.51 -16.86 14.58
N PHE A 491 17.83 -16.98 15.71
CA PHE A 491 16.37 -16.92 15.78
C PHE A 491 15.98 -15.55 16.28
N PHE A 492 15.05 -14.90 15.58
CA PHE A 492 14.57 -13.59 15.98
C PHE A 492 13.07 -13.45 15.72
N SER A 493 12.41 -12.65 16.55
CA SER A 493 11.01 -12.30 16.38
C SER A 493 10.86 -11.16 15.36
N GLU A 494 9.80 -11.24 14.58
CA GLU A 494 9.25 -10.08 13.89
C GLU A 494 7.83 -9.85 14.39
N ALA A 495 7.62 -8.75 15.12
CA ALA A 495 6.37 -8.58 15.85
C ALA A 495 5.14 -8.42 14.93
N THR A 496 5.33 -7.82 13.75
CA THR A 496 4.26 -7.68 12.75
C THR A 496 4.81 -7.54 11.33
N VAL A 497 4.17 -8.21 10.36
CA VAL A 497 4.47 -8.07 8.92
C VAL A 497 3.66 -6.95 8.24
N ARG A 498 2.74 -6.31 8.97
CA ARG A 498 1.76 -5.35 8.40
C ARG A 498 2.08 -3.89 8.69
N TYR A 499 2.63 -3.62 9.87
CA TYR A 499 2.81 -2.27 10.38
C TYR A 499 4.29 -1.95 10.58
N GLU A 500 4.64 -0.67 10.48
CA GLU A 500 5.96 -0.18 10.86
C GLU A 500 6.03 0.05 12.36
N MET A 501 7.25 0.31 12.87
CA MET A 501 7.47 0.54 14.30
C MET A 501 6.56 1.60 14.91
N HIS A 502 6.39 2.75 14.29
CA HIS A 502 5.53 3.81 14.83
C HIS A 502 4.02 3.47 14.79
N GLU A 503 3.63 2.39 14.10
CA GLU A 503 2.25 1.90 13.98
C GLU A 503 2.00 0.61 14.80
N TRP A 504 2.95 0.19 15.64
CA TRP A 504 2.79 -0.97 16.53
C TRP A 504 1.48 -0.97 17.35
N PRO A 505 0.91 0.17 17.82
CA PRO A 505 -0.38 0.22 18.52
C PRO A 505 -1.54 -0.39 17.72
N VAL A 506 -1.47 -0.31 16.39
CA VAL A 506 -2.51 -0.82 15.49
C VAL A 506 -2.54 -2.35 15.52
N ASP A 507 -1.38 -3.00 15.68
CA ASP A 507 -1.29 -4.45 15.80
C ASP A 507 -1.97 -4.96 17.08
N GLY A 508 -1.73 -4.27 18.21
CA GLY A 508 -2.41 -4.55 19.49
C GLY A 508 -3.91 -4.28 19.45
N LEU A 509 -4.32 -3.23 18.72
CA LEU A 509 -5.74 -2.99 18.45
C LEU A 509 -6.35 -4.12 17.61
N GLU A 510 -5.62 -4.77 16.71
CA GLU A 510 -6.14 -5.87 15.92
C GLU A 510 -6.16 -7.21 16.69
N ALA A 511 -5.09 -7.50 17.43
CA ALA A 511 -4.82 -8.75 18.14
C ALA A 511 -4.94 -10.00 17.24
N ARG A 512 -4.58 -9.87 15.95
CA ARG A 512 -4.88 -10.87 14.89
C ARG A 512 -3.82 -11.96 14.73
N GLY A 513 -2.61 -11.71 15.21
CA GLY A 513 -1.48 -12.62 15.02
C GLY A 513 -0.75 -12.34 13.72
N ASN A 514 -0.21 -11.12 13.56
CA ASN A 514 0.48 -10.70 12.32
C ASN A 514 1.99 -10.97 12.36
N GLY A 515 2.52 -11.44 13.49
CA GLY A 515 3.94 -11.66 13.70
C GLY A 515 4.41 -13.07 13.34
N ARG A 516 5.72 -13.24 13.37
CA ARG A 516 6.42 -14.48 13.03
C ARG A 516 7.74 -14.62 13.79
N ILE A 517 8.27 -15.85 13.83
CA ILE A 517 9.67 -16.10 14.17
C ILE A 517 10.43 -16.38 12.88
N VAL A 518 11.61 -15.79 12.75
CA VAL A 518 12.50 -15.90 11.60
C VAL A 518 13.82 -16.54 12.06
N CYS A 519 14.41 -17.34 11.19
CA CYS A 519 15.71 -17.96 11.38
C CYS A 519 16.64 -17.50 10.25
N TYR A 520 17.77 -16.90 10.62
CA TYR A 520 18.89 -16.61 9.73
C TYR A 520 20.01 -17.61 9.98
N ASP A 521 20.56 -18.18 8.91
CA ASP A 521 21.73 -19.05 8.96
C ASP A 521 22.92 -18.34 8.29
N PRO A 522 23.90 -17.84 9.08
CA PRO A 522 25.09 -17.16 8.55
C PRO A 522 25.98 -18.05 7.69
N LYS A 523 25.89 -19.39 7.80
CA LYS A 523 26.73 -20.32 7.03
C LYS A 523 26.27 -20.45 5.58
N THR A 524 24.95 -20.41 5.37
CA THR A 524 24.34 -20.52 4.04
C THR A 524 23.86 -19.18 3.50
N ASP A 525 23.92 -18.13 4.32
CA ASP A 525 23.36 -16.80 4.05
C ASP A 525 21.88 -16.86 3.65
N THR A 526 21.11 -17.66 4.40
CA THR A 526 19.68 -17.87 4.13
C THR A 526 18.81 -17.46 5.29
N THR A 527 17.71 -16.77 5.00
CA THR A 527 16.71 -16.38 5.98
C THR A 527 15.37 -17.04 5.70
N ARG A 528 14.77 -17.69 6.69
CA ARG A 528 13.45 -18.32 6.55
C ARG A 528 12.54 -18.04 7.74
N THR A 529 11.26 -17.86 7.46
CA THR A 529 10.21 -17.82 8.47
C THR A 529 9.95 -19.22 9.01
N VAL A 530 10.11 -19.43 10.32
CA VAL A 530 9.90 -20.75 10.96
C VAL A 530 8.53 -20.88 11.62
N LEU A 531 7.96 -19.79 12.13
CA LEU A 531 6.61 -19.75 12.72
C LEU A 531 5.85 -18.55 12.17
N ARG A 532 4.52 -18.65 12.03
CA ARG A 532 3.65 -17.57 11.55
C ARG A 532 2.38 -17.48 12.39
N GLY A 533 1.68 -16.35 12.30
CA GLY A 533 0.39 -16.19 12.94
C GLY A 533 0.49 -15.84 14.43
N LEU A 534 1.64 -15.30 14.85
CA LEU A 534 1.94 -15.00 16.25
C LEU A 534 1.46 -13.60 16.63
N LYS A 535 0.94 -13.44 17.83
CA LYS A 535 0.40 -12.19 18.37
C LYS A 535 1.52 -11.36 18.97
N PHE A 536 2.18 -10.59 18.11
CA PHE A 536 3.27 -9.71 18.50
C PHE A 536 4.34 -10.50 19.27
N PRO A 537 5.00 -11.47 18.59
CA PRO A 537 6.07 -12.21 19.21
C PRO A 537 7.19 -11.26 19.57
N ASN A 538 7.71 -11.42 20.78
CA ASN A 538 8.85 -10.67 21.28
C ASN A 538 9.86 -11.66 21.88
N GLY A 539 10.71 -11.19 22.79
CA GLY A 539 11.51 -11.97 23.74
C GLY A 539 11.94 -13.36 23.29
N ILE A 540 13.13 -13.50 22.74
CA ILE A 540 13.69 -14.77 22.26
C ILE A 540 14.83 -15.21 23.17
N CYS A 541 14.75 -16.43 23.70
CA CYS A 541 15.83 -17.03 24.48
C CYS A 541 16.05 -18.48 24.05
N ILE A 542 17.28 -18.89 23.77
CA ILE A 542 17.62 -20.31 23.65
C ILE A 542 17.41 -20.96 25.01
N ALA A 543 16.65 -22.05 25.03
CA ALA A 543 16.34 -22.79 26.24
C ALA A 543 17.57 -23.60 26.72
N SER A 544 17.51 -24.05 27.97
CA SER A 544 18.56 -24.83 28.64
C SER A 544 18.90 -26.13 27.91
N ASP A 545 17.95 -26.69 27.16
CA ASP A 545 18.12 -27.89 26.33
C ASP A 545 18.98 -27.67 25.05
N ARG A 546 19.25 -26.41 24.68
CA ARG A 546 20.03 -25.99 23.49
C ARG A 546 19.47 -26.49 22.15
N GLN A 547 18.22 -26.95 22.13
CA GLN A 547 17.51 -27.49 20.97
C GLN A 547 16.18 -26.77 20.72
N SER A 548 15.79 -25.86 21.62
CA SER A 548 14.57 -25.06 21.53
C SER A 548 14.79 -23.59 21.90
N ILE A 549 13.86 -22.74 21.46
CA ILE A 549 13.74 -21.34 21.91
C ILE A 549 12.48 -21.18 22.75
N LEU A 550 12.56 -20.35 23.78
CA LEU A 550 11.40 -19.71 24.39
C LEU A 550 11.11 -18.41 23.65
N PHE A 551 9.83 -18.12 23.45
CA PHE A 551 9.39 -16.84 22.90
C PHE A 551 8.13 -16.31 23.59
N ALA A 552 8.07 -14.99 23.76
CA ALA A 552 6.90 -14.29 24.28
C ALA A 552 5.90 -13.98 23.17
N GLU A 553 4.59 -14.05 23.46
CA GLU A 553 3.55 -13.38 22.66
C GLU A 553 2.94 -12.25 23.49
N THR A 554 3.32 -11.00 23.21
CA THR A 554 2.98 -9.82 24.01
C THR A 554 1.47 -9.64 24.13
N PHE A 555 0.73 -9.66 23.01
CA PHE A 555 -0.74 -9.60 23.04
C PHE A 555 -1.41 -10.98 23.22
N GLY A 556 -0.61 -12.06 23.27
CA GLY A 556 -1.06 -13.38 23.67
C GLY A 556 -1.07 -13.57 25.19
N CYS A 557 -0.31 -12.76 25.93
CA CYS A 557 -0.06 -12.88 27.36
C CYS A 557 0.42 -14.29 27.72
N SER A 558 1.36 -14.82 26.93
CA SER A 558 1.87 -16.20 27.04
C SER A 558 3.33 -16.33 26.65
N ILE A 559 4.00 -17.34 27.20
CA ILE A 559 5.31 -17.81 26.78
C ILE A 559 5.15 -19.17 26.11
N LYS A 560 5.81 -19.35 24.97
CA LYS A 560 5.78 -20.59 24.19
C LYS A 560 7.20 -21.08 23.95
N ARG A 561 7.32 -22.38 23.68
CA ARG A 561 8.57 -23.02 23.27
C ARG A 561 8.46 -23.52 21.85
N TYR A 562 9.49 -23.29 21.04
CA TYR A 562 9.64 -23.87 19.71
C TYR A 562 10.90 -24.72 19.64
N TRP A 563 10.73 -25.98 19.26
CA TRP A 563 11.80 -26.96 19.12
C TRP A 563 12.42 -26.87 17.73
N PHE A 564 13.62 -26.32 17.59
CA PHE A 564 14.31 -26.21 16.30
C PHE A 564 15.24 -27.39 15.99
N GLY A 565 15.51 -28.23 16.99
CA GLY A 565 16.28 -29.47 16.89
C GLY A 565 15.72 -30.57 17.80
N GLY A 566 16.41 -31.71 17.83
CA GLY A 566 16.03 -32.86 18.66
C GLY A 566 14.81 -33.64 18.16
N PRO A 567 14.34 -34.64 18.94
CA PRO A 567 13.22 -35.52 18.56
C PRO A 567 11.87 -34.79 18.38
N ARG A 568 11.73 -33.59 18.97
CA ARG A 568 10.51 -32.77 18.93
C ARG A 568 10.58 -31.65 17.89
N GLN A 569 11.56 -31.68 16.98
CA GLN A 569 11.77 -30.62 16.00
C GLN A 569 10.47 -30.23 15.26
N GLY A 570 10.19 -28.94 15.19
CA GLY A 570 8.98 -28.37 14.59
C GLY A 570 7.81 -28.19 15.56
N ALA A 571 7.85 -28.80 16.75
CA ALA A 571 6.78 -28.67 17.73
C ALA A 571 6.78 -27.29 18.40
N VAL A 572 5.57 -26.80 18.69
CA VAL A 572 5.34 -25.62 19.53
C VAL A 572 4.49 -26.03 20.73
N GLU A 573 4.90 -25.63 21.92
CA GLU A 573 4.14 -25.85 23.15
C GLU A 573 4.01 -24.57 23.96
N VAL A 574 2.98 -24.51 24.80
CA VAL A 574 2.75 -23.39 25.71
C VAL A 574 3.45 -23.71 27.02
N VAL A 575 4.37 -22.83 27.43
CA VAL A 575 5.11 -22.95 28.69
C VAL A 575 4.37 -22.22 29.80
N MET A 576 3.86 -21.03 29.50
CA MET A 576 3.06 -20.25 30.43
C MET A 576 1.94 -19.56 29.66
N ASP A 577 0.72 -19.63 30.18
CA ASP A 577 -0.42 -18.89 29.65
C ASP A 577 -1.00 -17.92 30.69
N ASN A 578 -1.89 -17.05 30.22
CA ASN A 578 -2.65 -16.14 31.07
C ASN A 578 -1.78 -15.26 31.98
N LEU A 579 -0.68 -14.71 31.46
CA LEU A 579 0.11 -13.72 32.20
C LEU A 579 -0.76 -12.52 32.64
N PRO A 580 -0.44 -11.89 33.79
CA PRO A 580 -1.20 -10.73 34.28
C PRO A 580 -0.94 -9.47 33.43
N GLY A 581 0.13 -9.48 32.64
CA GLY A 581 0.54 -8.38 31.77
C GLY A 581 1.04 -8.86 30.41
N PHE A 582 1.65 -7.95 29.68
CA PHE A 582 2.18 -8.17 28.34
C PHE A 582 3.66 -8.57 28.43
N PRO A 583 4.04 -9.81 28.09
CA PRO A 583 5.43 -10.24 28.14
C PRO A 583 6.27 -9.61 27.04
N ASP A 584 7.55 -9.43 27.34
CA ASP A 584 8.56 -8.84 26.47
C ASP A 584 9.84 -9.72 26.50
N ASN A 585 11.05 -9.16 26.64
CA ASN A 585 12.29 -9.95 26.58
C ASN A 585 12.39 -11.08 27.63
N ILE A 586 12.99 -12.20 27.22
CA ILE A 586 13.24 -13.39 28.04
C ILE A 586 14.75 -13.62 28.08
N ASN A 587 15.34 -13.80 29.26
CA ASN A 587 16.78 -14.01 29.39
C ASN A 587 17.16 -15.05 30.44
N LEU A 588 18.26 -15.77 30.22
CA LEU A 588 18.74 -16.80 31.14
C LEU A 588 19.23 -16.20 32.46
N ALA A 589 18.86 -16.81 33.57
CA ALA A 589 19.34 -16.49 34.91
C ALA A 589 20.57 -17.34 35.30
N SER A 590 21.33 -16.88 36.30
CA SER A 590 22.55 -17.59 36.75
C SER A 590 22.27 -19.01 37.24
N ASP A 591 21.15 -19.20 37.94
CA ASP A 591 20.68 -20.46 38.53
C ASP A 591 20.02 -21.43 37.54
N GLY A 592 20.01 -21.11 36.24
CA GLY A 592 19.43 -21.97 35.20
C GLY A 592 17.93 -21.79 34.97
N ASN A 593 17.31 -20.85 35.69
CA ASN A 593 15.95 -20.37 35.41
C ASN A 593 15.96 -19.24 34.37
N TYR A 594 14.82 -18.57 34.19
CA TYR A 594 14.65 -17.47 33.23
C TYR A 594 14.08 -16.23 33.89
N TRP A 595 14.53 -15.08 33.40
CA TRP A 595 13.93 -13.77 33.63
C TRP A 595 12.99 -13.42 32.48
N LEU A 596 11.90 -12.73 32.80
CA LEU A 596 10.88 -12.23 31.88
C LEU A 596 10.54 -10.78 32.22
N ALA A 597 10.46 -9.92 31.20
CA ALA A 597 9.92 -8.57 31.35
C ALA A 597 8.42 -8.62 31.11
N ILE A 598 7.68 -7.93 31.96
CA ILE A 598 6.28 -7.61 31.74
C ILE A 598 6.21 -6.09 31.57
N VAL A 599 6.07 -5.65 30.32
CA VAL A 599 6.13 -4.22 29.95
C VAL A 599 4.93 -3.42 30.47
N GLY A 600 3.81 -4.10 30.67
CA GLY A 600 2.56 -3.47 31.07
C GLY A 600 1.57 -4.47 31.64
N MET A 601 0.59 -3.98 32.40
CA MET A 601 -0.47 -4.79 32.98
C MET A 601 -1.75 -4.80 32.13
N ARG A 602 -2.46 -5.92 32.16
CA ARG A 602 -3.78 -6.02 31.54
C ARG A 602 -4.79 -5.17 32.30
N SER A 603 -5.72 -4.57 31.57
CA SER A 603 -6.84 -3.83 32.15
C SER A 603 -8.16 -4.50 31.80
N PRO A 604 -9.14 -4.57 32.72
CA PRO A 604 -10.47 -5.12 32.44
C PRO A 604 -11.15 -4.45 31.24
N ALA A 605 -10.92 -3.14 31.06
CA ALA A 605 -11.47 -2.37 29.94
C ALA A 605 -10.91 -2.84 28.58
N LEU A 606 -9.59 -3.05 28.48
CA LEU A 606 -8.97 -3.53 27.24
C LEU A 606 -9.35 -4.99 26.95
N ASP A 607 -9.34 -5.86 27.97
CA ASP A 607 -9.75 -7.25 27.85
C ASP A 607 -11.19 -7.39 27.33
N LEU A 608 -12.09 -6.50 27.76
CA LEU A 608 -13.45 -6.41 27.24
C LEU A 608 -13.46 -5.92 25.78
N ALA A 609 -12.70 -4.87 25.46
CA ALA A 609 -12.60 -4.34 24.10
C ALA A 609 -12.07 -5.38 23.09
N TRP A 610 -11.15 -6.25 23.51
CA TRP A 610 -10.65 -7.37 22.71
C TRP A 610 -11.73 -8.40 22.33
N ARG A 611 -12.78 -8.55 23.14
CA ARG A 611 -13.97 -9.35 22.80
C ARG A 611 -14.92 -8.66 21.83
N MET A 612 -14.69 -7.37 21.54
CA MET A 612 -15.59 -6.53 20.73
C MET A 612 -14.90 -5.96 19.46
N PRO A 613 -14.64 -6.79 18.42
CA PRO A 613 -14.01 -6.34 17.18
C PRO A 613 -14.69 -5.13 16.52
N GLY A 614 -16.03 -5.08 16.55
CA GLY A 614 -16.79 -3.95 16.00
C GLY A 614 -16.59 -2.65 16.76
N PHE A 615 -16.36 -2.72 18.08
CA PHE A 615 -16.02 -1.55 18.90
C PHE A 615 -14.63 -1.04 18.54
N ARG A 616 -13.60 -1.90 18.56
CA ARG A 616 -12.22 -1.53 18.18
C ARG A 616 -12.13 -1.02 16.75
N ARG A 617 -12.91 -1.60 15.84
CA ARG A 617 -13.02 -1.10 14.46
C ARG A 617 -13.64 0.29 14.40
N ARG A 618 -14.58 0.66 15.27
CA ARG A 618 -15.09 2.05 15.32
C ARG A 618 -14.08 2.99 15.97
N MET A 619 -13.40 2.54 17.04
CA MET A 619 -12.36 3.27 17.73
C MET A 619 -11.27 3.72 16.75
N GLY A 620 -10.64 2.77 16.05
CA GLY A 620 -9.60 3.09 15.05
C GLY A 620 -10.09 3.87 13.82
N LYS A 621 -11.41 4.08 13.65
CA LYS A 621 -12.00 4.83 12.53
C LYS A 621 -12.44 6.25 12.89
N ARG A 622 -12.67 6.52 14.17
CA ARG A 622 -13.38 7.71 14.63
C ARG A 622 -12.57 8.52 15.63
N LEU A 623 -11.65 7.88 16.35
CA LEU A 623 -10.84 8.50 17.39
C LEU A 623 -9.37 8.55 16.94
N PRO A 624 -8.63 9.61 17.30
CA PRO A 624 -7.18 9.63 17.15
C PRO A 624 -6.53 8.60 18.10
N VAL A 625 -5.29 8.21 17.81
CA VAL A 625 -4.63 7.06 18.46
C VAL A 625 -4.44 7.26 19.97
N ASP A 626 -4.19 8.50 20.38
CA ASP A 626 -4.05 8.94 21.77
C ASP A 626 -5.35 8.81 22.60
N GLU A 627 -6.50 8.71 21.94
CA GLU A 627 -7.81 8.49 22.59
C GLU A 627 -8.25 7.02 22.57
N TRP A 628 -7.41 6.10 22.09
CA TRP A 628 -7.76 4.68 22.06
C TRP A 628 -7.73 4.08 23.48
N LEU A 629 -8.59 3.09 23.72
CA LEU A 629 -8.37 2.18 24.84
C LEU A 629 -7.05 1.44 24.58
N PHE A 630 -6.06 1.71 25.43
CA PHE A 630 -4.69 1.27 25.26
C PHE A 630 -4.23 0.33 26.40
N PRO A 631 -3.30 -0.62 26.12
CA PRO A 631 -2.57 -1.36 27.16
C PRO A 631 -2.03 -0.43 28.26
N ASN A 632 -2.16 -0.81 29.54
CA ASN A 632 -1.49 -0.09 30.63
C ASN A 632 0.00 -0.46 30.62
N ILE A 633 0.79 0.34 29.92
CA ILE A 633 2.24 0.13 29.71
C ILE A 633 3.11 0.95 30.67
N ASN A 634 2.51 1.64 31.64
CA ASN A 634 3.23 2.45 32.60
C ASN A 634 3.71 1.63 33.80
N THR A 635 2.97 0.59 34.16
CA THR A 635 3.26 -0.29 35.29
C THR A 635 3.64 -1.66 34.74
N GLY A 636 4.88 -2.07 35.00
CA GLY A 636 5.42 -3.36 34.62
C GLY A 636 6.17 -4.04 35.76
N CYS A 637 6.71 -5.21 35.50
CA CYS A 637 7.53 -5.94 36.47
C CYS A 637 8.52 -6.87 35.78
N VAL A 638 9.47 -7.38 36.56
CA VAL A 638 10.35 -8.47 36.14
C VAL A 638 9.97 -9.72 36.90
N VAL A 639 9.87 -10.85 36.19
CA VAL A 639 9.43 -12.13 36.75
C VAL A 639 10.52 -13.17 36.52
N LYS A 640 10.77 -14.00 37.54
CA LYS A 640 11.61 -15.18 37.43
C LYS A 640 10.75 -16.43 37.32
N PHE A 641 11.02 -17.29 36.34
CA PHE A 641 10.28 -18.53 36.14
C PHE A 641 11.21 -19.69 35.76
N ASN A 642 10.78 -20.91 36.03
CA ASN A 642 11.56 -22.11 35.71
C ASN A 642 11.21 -22.70 34.34
N GLU A 643 11.91 -23.75 33.92
CA GLU A 643 11.72 -24.44 32.63
C GLU A 643 10.29 -25.00 32.42
N ASN A 644 9.54 -25.23 33.50
CA ASN A 644 8.16 -25.72 33.47
C ASN A 644 7.12 -24.59 33.41
N GLY A 645 7.55 -23.32 33.43
CA GLY A 645 6.64 -22.18 33.45
C GLY A 645 6.10 -21.81 34.84
N GLU A 646 6.69 -22.33 35.92
CA GLU A 646 6.31 -21.95 37.28
C GLU A 646 7.01 -20.64 37.66
N VAL A 647 6.24 -19.66 38.11
CA VAL A 647 6.78 -18.38 38.56
C VAL A 647 7.31 -18.52 39.98
N LEU A 648 8.57 -18.16 40.15
CA LEU A 648 9.30 -18.28 41.41
C LEU A 648 9.24 -16.97 42.19
N GLU A 649 9.49 -15.85 41.52
CA GLU A 649 9.54 -14.53 42.15
C GLU A 649 9.14 -13.43 41.16
N SER A 650 8.64 -12.31 41.69
CA SER A 650 8.40 -11.09 40.92
C SER A 650 9.04 -9.86 41.58
N TYR A 651 9.38 -8.88 40.76
CA TYR A 651 10.12 -7.67 41.11
C TYR A 651 9.39 -6.45 40.53
N TRP A 652 8.95 -5.56 41.40
CA TRP A 652 8.07 -4.45 41.06
C TRP A 652 8.62 -3.10 41.56
N ASP A 653 8.21 -2.01 40.90
CA ASP A 653 8.34 -0.61 41.35
C ASP A 653 6.92 -0.01 41.44
N LEU A 654 6.36 0.04 42.64
CA LEU A 654 4.94 0.40 42.86
C LEU A 654 4.60 1.81 42.39
N ASN A 655 5.57 2.73 42.46
CA ASN A 655 5.36 4.12 42.06
C ASN A 655 5.77 4.36 40.60
N SER A 656 6.43 3.37 39.97
CA SER A 656 6.91 3.43 38.59
C SER A 656 7.76 4.68 38.30
N ILE A 657 8.51 5.15 39.30
CA ILE A 657 9.29 6.40 39.23
C ILE A 657 10.60 6.17 38.45
N ASN A 658 11.24 5.03 38.68
CA ASN A 658 12.60 4.80 38.19
C ASN A 658 12.60 4.08 36.83
N HIS A 659 11.72 3.08 36.66
CA HIS A 659 11.64 2.30 35.42
C HIS A 659 10.19 2.02 35.01
N PRO A 660 9.45 3.02 34.51
CA PRO A 660 8.24 2.74 33.75
C PRO A 660 8.58 1.90 32.51
N MET A 661 7.69 1.02 32.09
CA MET A 661 7.81 0.25 30.85
C MET A 661 9.14 -0.54 30.73
N ILE A 662 9.34 -1.54 31.59
CA ILE A 662 10.51 -2.43 31.50
C ILE A 662 10.31 -3.39 30.32
N THR A 663 11.17 -3.32 29.32
CA THR A 663 11.11 -4.18 28.12
C THR A 663 12.16 -5.28 28.16
N SER A 664 13.28 -5.05 28.89
CA SER A 664 14.37 -6.02 28.98
C SER A 664 15.05 -6.06 30.34
N MET A 665 15.73 -7.18 30.59
CA MET A 665 16.59 -7.37 31.75
C MET A 665 17.74 -8.33 31.46
N ARG A 666 18.90 -8.11 32.08
CA ARG A 666 20.03 -9.04 32.04
C ARG A 666 20.62 -9.23 33.41
N GLU A 667 20.82 -10.48 33.80
CA GLU A 667 21.63 -10.82 34.95
C GLU A 667 23.11 -10.87 34.58
N HIS A 668 23.96 -10.17 35.32
CA HIS A 668 25.41 -10.19 35.14
C HIS A 668 26.10 -9.88 36.47
N ARG A 669 27.04 -10.75 36.88
CA ARG A 669 27.88 -10.60 38.08
C ARG A 669 27.10 -10.24 39.36
N GLY A 670 25.99 -10.94 39.58
CA GLY A 670 25.11 -10.73 40.73
C GLY A 670 24.29 -9.43 40.72
N TYR A 671 24.15 -8.78 39.57
CA TYR A 671 23.26 -7.64 39.35
C TYR A 671 22.27 -7.94 38.24
N LEU A 672 21.08 -7.34 38.35
CA LEU A 672 20.06 -7.31 37.32
C LEU A 672 20.04 -5.93 36.69
N TYR A 673 20.34 -5.85 35.39
CA TYR A 673 20.29 -4.64 34.59
C TYR A 673 18.93 -4.55 33.90
N LEU A 674 18.32 -3.36 33.88
CA LEU A 674 16.95 -3.14 33.41
C LEU A 674 16.91 -2.12 32.26
N GLY A 675 16.37 -2.53 31.12
CA GLY A 675 16.10 -1.66 29.96
C GLY A 675 14.62 -1.31 29.83
N GLY A 676 14.32 -0.25 29.09
CA GLY A 676 12.96 0.15 28.73
C GLY A 676 12.92 1.19 27.62
N ILE A 677 12.10 0.93 26.61
CA ILE A 677 11.98 1.75 25.39
C ILE A 677 11.46 3.18 25.62
N ALA A 678 10.81 3.44 26.76
CA ALA A 678 10.36 4.78 27.16
C ALA A 678 11.24 5.43 28.24
N ASN A 679 12.35 4.79 28.61
CA ASN A 679 13.24 5.27 29.66
C ASN A 679 14.37 6.16 29.12
N ASN A 680 14.95 6.97 30.00
CA ASN A 680 16.14 7.77 29.71
C ASN A 680 17.33 7.37 30.62
N ARG A 681 17.33 6.11 31.08
CA ARG A 681 18.24 5.54 32.06
C ARG A 681 18.19 4.02 32.00
N ILE A 682 19.25 3.36 32.47
CA ILE A 682 19.32 1.91 32.68
C ILE A 682 19.31 1.65 34.19
N GLY A 683 18.53 0.67 34.64
CA GLY A 683 18.47 0.28 36.05
C GLY A 683 19.54 -0.75 36.39
N LYS A 684 20.12 -0.69 37.57
CA LYS A 684 21.04 -1.71 38.11
C LYS A 684 20.59 -2.08 39.52
N TYR A 685 20.13 -3.31 39.68
CA TYR A 685 19.63 -3.86 40.94
C TYR A 685 20.56 -4.95 41.47
N LYS A 686 20.88 -4.96 42.77
CA LYS A 686 21.69 -6.03 43.37
C LYS A 686 20.81 -7.21 43.75
N LEU A 687 21.12 -8.39 43.22
CA LEU A 687 20.44 -9.62 43.59
C LEU A 687 21.08 -10.24 44.84
N ALA A 688 20.25 -10.66 45.81
CA ALA A 688 20.73 -11.17 47.10
C ALA A 688 21.41 -12.55 46.98
N ASN A 689 20.90 -13.42 46.11
CA ASN A 689 21.33 -14.83 45.97
C ASN A 689 21.87 -15.17 44.57
N ALA A 690 22.38 -14.18 43.84
CA ALA A 690 22.88 -14.38 42.48
C ALA A 690 24.38 -14.68 42.46
N ASP A 691 24.80 -15.47 41.48
CA ASP A 691 26.21 -15.80 41.25
C ASP A 691 27.01 -14.53 40.85
N PRO A 692 28.00 -14.11 41.67
CA PRO A 692 28.80 -12.92 41.41
C PRO A 692 29.74 -13.08 40.20
N ASP A 693 29.99 -14.31 39.75
CA ASP A 693 30.86 -14.60 38.61
C ASP A 693 30.06 -14.92 37.33
N PHE A 694 28.72 -14.80 37.38
CA PHE A 694 27.87 -15.10 36.24
C PHE A 694 28.07 -14.13 35.08
N VAL A 695 28.58 -14.68 33.98
CA VAL A 695 28.67 -14.03 32.66
C VAL A 695 27.94 -14.93 31.66
N GLN A 696 26.79 -14.47 31.14
CA GLN A 696 25.93 -15.26 30.25
C GLN A 696 26.70 -15.89 29.10
N TYR A 697 27.57 -15.12 28.43
CA TYR A 697 28.32 -15.58 27.27
C TYR A 697 29.49 -16.50 27.60
N ASP A 698 30.06 -16.42 28.81
CA ASP A 698 31.02 -17.43 29.28
C ASP A 698 30.31 -18.77 29.57
N LYS A 699 29.12 -18.73 30.18
CA LYS A 699 28.30 -19.94 30.41
C LYS A 699 27.85 -20.58 29.09
N ARG A 700 27.52 -19.75 28.09
CA ARG A 700 27.01 -20.19 26.79
C ARG A 700 28.10 -20.70 25.87
N TRP A 701 29.18 -19.94 25.72
CA TRP A 701 30.23 -20.18 24.72
C TRP A 701 31.52 -20.76 25.31
N GLY A 702 31.67 -20.81 26.64
CA GLY A 702 32.94 -21.08 27.30
C GLY A 702 33.82 -19.82 27.36
N LYS A 703 34.78 -19.79 28.29
CA LYS A 703 35.77 -18.71 28.36
C LYS A 703 36.69 -18.74 27.12
N PRO A 704 37.13 -17.59 26.61
CA PRO A 704 38.14 -17.54 25.56
C PRO A 704 39.39 -18.30 26.03
N ALA A 705 40.01 -19.07 25.12
CA ALA A 705 41.22 -19.86 25.39
C ALA A 705 42.45 -18.97 25.65
#